data_AF-A0A6A5SRG4-F1
#
_entry.id   AF-A0A6A5SRG4-F1
#
_cell.length_a   1.000
_cell.length_b   1.000
_cell.length_c   1.000
_cell.angle_alpha   90.00
_cell.angle_beta   90.00
_cell.angle_gamma   90.00
#
_symmetry.space_group_name_H-M   'P 1'
#
loop_
_entity.id
_entity.type
_entity.pdbx_description
1 polymer ?
#
loop_
_entity_poly.entity_id
_entity_poly.type
_entity_poly.pdbx_seq_one_letter_code
_entity_poly.pdbx_strand_id
1 'polypeptide(L)'
;MDRHNPITAPPGVKLEKLKGKKSRIIPVHPEFRRDMHKSECDRLLEEVQIKTDCIVLAHWEQYNIIKFEVFQATGVEKAVVMLNKWIAKGPMKTKESSAWAKMPAYNAGEWYNGEVEESEDKRKESYKTSTPEGDHKAHIEWPENLRNLQLTPEDAFGRKLQALDPIRARNEVYISLLPYPGGLWRIEIQCDDMNRVQSAEQHVHNMIQKVCTKQLGITQTYNMVLDVTEGMDVELVEAEYWWPNLNNKVVPRLKPSPMMSEPGCFRHEVLHPRQLYPVEKAIEATLNAIRYDRSSYDFVIRLGCLALESKTMPSSEIGKTYSKEVFMNSIQGKVECDVKKWIAEADMGEQILARFMTAKDFLEPLRSAGPRALTLHDIQPMLRVTWAFQDPNILVLRSQTPARHSGRPVPFVQNSRDDTPKAPAGSLIIVQVDWTKDEDGVYEKFETRFYKLAAGHGGAKENMDINLLELGMSRAWHFGLESMITMPKKLVPPILNSFAQGVRLKKKYDMSSREIFAEWDTSPTVMRHLKYSRSDKIYPFLIRNTCYRVELTAMWYPRGKEPFWGVTIRHTQWAYLLAELDKLPAGQRAEWEDTIATFLPDEGCSPCSVVDKDEEFGMQNLNLDKDNEPHARNGIRFLAGQLLRISELVHSATAAQGGVGI
;
A
#
# COMPACT_ATOMS: atom_id res chain seq x y z
N MET A 1 13.17 -8.74 -52.04
CA MET A 1 13.30 -7.90 -50.82
C MET A 1 11.91 -7.61 -50.31
N ASP A 2 11.38 -8.50 -49.46
CA ASP A 2 10.01 -8.37 -48.95
C ASP A 2 9.93 -7.21 -47.97
N ARG A 3 9.08 -6.24 -48.29
CA ARG A 3 8.70 -5.15 -47.38
C ARG A 3 8.19 -5.80 -46.09
N HIS A 4 8.99 -5.75 -45.02
CA HIS A 4 8.55 -6.25 -43.72
C HIS A 4 7.29 -5.49 -43.31
N ASN A 5 6.19 -6.22 -43.17
CA ASN A 5 5.00 -5.67 -42.54
C ASN A 5 5.40 -5.17 -41.15
N PRO A 6 5.05 -3.92 -40.78
CA PRO A 6 5.45 -3.34 -39.50
C PRO A 6 4.78 -4.02 -38.30
N ILE A 7 3.84 -4.94 -38.55
CA ILE A 7 3.07 -5.67 -37.54
C ILE A 7 3.05 -7.15 -37.93
N THR A 8 3.42 -8.02 -36.98
CA THR A 8 3.26 -9.48 -37.08
C THR A 8 2.15 -9.92 -36.14
N ALA A 9 1.25 -10.77 -36.63
CA ALA A 9 0.16 -11.39 -35.88
C ALA A 9 0.34 -12.92 -35.88
N PRO A 10 -0.25 -13.64 -34.91
CA PRO A 10 -0.22 -15.10 -34.92
C PRO A 10 -0.91 -15.67 -36.18
N PRO A 11 -0.53 -16.87 -36.65
CA PRO A 11 -1.15 -17.51 -37.81
C PRO A 11 -2.69 -17.59 -37.67
N GLY A 12 -3.41 -17.22 -38.73
CA GLY A 12 -4.88 -17.28 -38.76
C GLY A 12 -5.64 -16.10 -38.13
N VAL A 13 -4.94 -15.15 -37.49
CA VAL A 13 -5.58 -13.97 -36.89
C VAL A 13 -5.76 -12.86 -37.93
N LYS A 14 -7.02 -12.46 -38.17
CA LYS A 14 -7.34 -11.30 -39.02
C LYS A 14 -7.29 -10.00 -38.19
N LEU A 15 -6.34 -9.11 -38.49
CA LEU A 15 -6.13 -7.82 -37.82
C LEU A 15 -7.40 -6.94 -37.74
N GLU A 16 -8.30 -7.05 -38.72
CA GLU A 16 -9.56 -6.30 -38.76
C GLU A 16 -10.49 -6.64 -37.60
N LYS A 17 -10.48 -7.89 -37.11
CA LYS A 17 -11.30 -8.34 -35.98
C LYS A 17 -10.83 -7.83 -34.62
N LEU A 18 -9.66 -7.17 -34.57
CA LEU A 18 -9.07 -6.60 -33.36
C LEU A 18 -9.28 -5.09 -33.25
N LYS A 19 -9.79 -4.44 -34.31
CA LYS A 19 -10.10 -3.00 -34.28
C LYS A 19 -11.17 -2.71 -33.23
N GLY A 20 -10.93 -1.71 -32.37
CA GLY A 20 -11.85 -1.29 -31.31
C GLY A 20 -11.78 -2.09 -30.00
N LYS A 21 -10.99 -3.16 -29.94
CA LYS A 21 -10.78 -3.93 -28.70
C LYS A 21 -9.77 -3.24 -27.78
N LYS A 22 -9.99 -3.35 -26.47
CA LYS A 22 -9.01 -2.92 -25.46
C LYS A 22 -7.77 -3.79 -25.56
N SER A 23 -6.60 -3.17 -25.55
CA SER A 23 -5.32 -3.87 -25.54
C SER A 23 -4.38 -3.30 -24.50
N ARG A 24 -3.49 -4.16 -24.01
CA ARG A 24 -2.36 -3.77 -23.17
C ARG A 24 -1.13 -3.68 -24.05
N ILE A 25 -0.42 -2.56 -23.95
CA ILE A 25 0.83 -2.34 -24.68
C ILE A 25 1.99 -2.67 -23.74
N ILE A 26 2.90 -3.51 -24.20
CA ILE A 26 4.16 -3.83 -23.52
C ILE A 26 5.29 -3.30 -24.40
N PRO A 27 5.91 -2.15 -24.06
CA PRO A 27 7.00 -1.60 -24.84
C PRO A 27 8.27 -2.44 -24.70
N VAL A 28 9.06 -2.52 -25.77
CA VAL A 28 10.42 -3.06 -25.76
C VAL A 28 11.39 -1.87 -25.86
N HIS A 29 11.93 -1.48 -24.72
CA HIS A 29 12.85 -0.35 -24.63
C HIS A 29 14.17 -0.65 -25.34
N PRO A 30 14.88 0.37 -25.87
CA PRO A 30 16.08 0.20 -26.68
C PRO A 30 17.13 -0.73 -26.06
N GLU A 31 17.38 -0.63 -24.75
CA GLU A 31 18.32 -1.48 -24.02
C GLU A 31 17.95 -2.98 -23.98
N PHE A 32 16.71 -3.35 -24.31
CA PHE A 32 16.25 -4.75 -24.38
C PHE A 32 15.95 -5.22 -25.80
N ARG A 33 16.11 -4.36 -26.82
CA ARG A 33 15.89 -4.72 -28.22
C ARG A 33 17.00 -5.66 -28.67
N ARG A 34 16.61 -6.72 -29.36
CA ARG A 34 17.54 -7.66 -30.00
C ARG A 34 17.06 -7.94 -31.41
N ASP A 35 18.00 -8.18 -32.31
CA ASP A 35 17.70 -8.64 -33.65
C ASP A 35 16.99 -9.99 -33.55
N MET A 36 15.84 -10.09 -34.21
CA MET A 36 14.99 -11.27 -34.15
C MET A 36 14.56 -11.67 -35.55
N HIS A 37 14.72 -12.95 -35.88
CA HIS A 37 14.21 -13.46 -37.16
C HIS A 37 12.68 -13.60 -37.10
N LYS A 38 11.99 -13.38 -38.22
CA LYS A 38 10.53 -13.44 -38.28
C LYS A 38 9.97 -14.77 -37.78
N SER A 39 10.58 -15.89 -38.18
CA SER A 39 10.16 -17.23 -37.74
C SER A 39 10.28 -17.46 -36.23
N GLU A 40 11.27 -16.83 -35.58
CA GLU A 40 11.40 -16.89 -34.13
C GLU A 40 10.26 -16.12 -33.46
N CYS A 41 9.86 -14.98 -34.03
CA CYS A 41 8.74 -14.17 -33.54
C CYS A 41 7.42 -14.91 -33.72
N ASP A 42 7.20 -15.54 -34.87
CA ASP A 42 5.99 -16.32 -35.13
C ASP A 42 5.84 -17.45 -34.08
N ARG A 43 6.93 -18.17 -33.78
CA ARG A 43 6.95 -19.20 -32.72
C ARG A 43 6.65 -18.64 -31.33
N LEU A 44 7.21 -17.48 -30.99
CA LEU A 44 6.93 -16.80 -29.72
C LEU A 44 5.45 -16.42 -29.59
N LEU A 45 4.88 -15.82 -30.64
CA LEU A 45 3.49 -15.38 -30.63
C LEU A 45 2.52 -16.57 -30.55
N GLU A 46 2.82 -17.65 -31.26
CA GLU A 46 2.07 -18.91 -31.20
C GLU A 46 2.14 -19.55 -29.80
N GLU A 47 3.34 -19.64 -29.21
CA GLU A 47 3.51 -20.18 -27.87
C GLU A 47 2.71 -19.38 -26.82
N VAL A 48 2.77 -18.05 -26.90
CA VAL A 48 2.01 -17.18 -26.00
C VAL A 48 0.51 -17.37 -26.22
N GLN A 49 0.04 -17.45 -27.46
CA GLN A 49 -1.37 -17.66 -27.75
C GLN A 49 -1.87 -19.01 -27.20
N ILE A 50 -1.12 -20.10 -27.42
CA ILE A 50 -1.49 -21.44 -26.93
C ILE A 50 -1.56 -21.47 -25.40
N LYS A 51 -0.56 -20.89 -24.72
CA LYS A 51 -0.44 -20.97 -23.25
C LYS A 51 -1.34 -20.00 -22.49
N THR A 52 -1.84 -18.96 -23.14
CA THR A 52 -2.54 -17.86 -22.45
C THR A 52 -3.89 -17.50 -23.05
N ASP A 53 -4.25 -18.11 -24.18
CA ASP A 53 -5.43 -17.77 -25.00
C ASP A 53 -5.50 -16.28 -25.39
N CYS A 54 -4.36 -15.57 -25.29
CA CYS A 54 -4.28 -14.16 -25.64
C CYS A 54 -3.75 -13.97 -27.05
N ILE A 55 -4.40 -13.10 -27.81
CA ILE A 55 -3.89 -12.68 -29.11
C ILE A 55 -2.86 -11.57 -28.89
N VAL A 56 -1.63 -11.79 -29.34
CA VAL A 56 -0.52 -10.84 -29.19
C VAL A 56 -0.03 -10.39 -30.56
N LEU A 57 0.09 -9.08 -30.77
CA LEU A 57 0.70 -8.50 -31.97
C LEU A 57 2.09 -7.96 -31.66
N ALA A 58 3.09 -8.29 -32.47
CA ALA A 58 4.42 -7.71 -32.39
C ALA A 58 4.58 -6.57 -33.40
N HIS A 59 5.12 -5.44 -32.96
CA HIS A 59 5.41 -4.28 -33.82
C HIS A 59 6.91 -4.14 -34.02
N TRP A 60 7.33 -3.84 -35.25
CA TRP A 60 8.72 -3.87 -35.66
C TRP A 60 9.24 -2.49 -36.09
N GLU A 61 10.52 -2.26 -35.83
CA GLU A 61 11.32 -1.15 -36.35
C GLU A 61 12.73 -1.68 -36.63
N GLN A 62 13.22 -1.58 -37.87
CA GLN A 62 14.59 -1.96 -38.25
C GLN A 62 15.02 -3.34 -37.68
N TYR A 63 14.23 -4.40 -37.95
CA TYR A 63 14.43 -5.79 -37.49
C TYR A 63 14.32 -6.04 -35.98
N ASN A 64 13.95 -5.02 -35.21
CA ASN A 64 13.77 -5.10 -33.77
C ASN A 64 12.30 -4.97 -33.42
N ILE A 65 11.84 -5.77 -32.45
CA ILE A 65 10.50 -5.58 -31.89
C ILE A 65 10.53 -4.37 -30.96
N ILE A 66 9.59 -3.45 -31.16
CA ILE A 66 9.49 -2.20 -30.37
C ILE A 66 8.38 -2.21 -29.34
N LYS A 67 7.34 -3.04 -29.54
CA LYS A 67 6.25 -3.24 -28.57
C LYS A 67 5.44 -4.49 -28.93
N PHE A 68 4.78 -5.02 -27.91
CA PHE A 68 3.71 -6.00 -28.05
C PHE A 68 2.36 -5.37 -27.72
N GLU A 69 1.32 -5.71 -28.48
CA GLU A 69 -0.07 -5.37 -28.16
C GLU A 69 -0.83 -6.66 -27.83
N VAL A 70 -1.23 -6.80 -26.57
CA VAL A 70 -1.94 -7.97 -26.04
C VAL A 70 -3.43 -7.66 -25.98
N PHE A 71 -4.24 -8.44 -26.70
CA PHE A 71 -5.70 -8.28 -26.74
C PHE A 71 -6.38 -9.19 -25.72
N GLN A 72 -7.43 -8.66 -25.12
CA GLN A 72 -8.05 -9.18 -23.90
C GLN A 72 -8.65 -10.59 -24.06
N ALA A 73 -8.13 -11.53 -23.27
CA ALA A 73 -8.71 -12.82 -22.86
C ALA A 73 -8.48 -13.01 -21.35
N THR A 74 -8.89 -14.13 -20.74
CA THR A 74 -8.70 -14.38 -19.29
C THR A 74 -7.22 -14.52 -18.87
N GLY A 75 -6.30 -14.78 -19.81
CA GLY A 75 -4.87 -15.04 -19.55
C GLY A 75 -3.90 -13.86 -19.69
N VAL A 76 -4.37 -12.60 -19.74
CA VAL A 76 -3.52 -11.42 -20.04
C VAL A 76 -2.32 -11.29 -19.10
N GLU A 77 -2.48 -11.58 -17.80
CA GLU A 77 -1.36 -11.52 -16.85
C GLU A 77 -0.31 -12.59 -17.13
N LYS A 78 -0.72 -13.82 -17.46
CA LYS A 78 0.19 -14.89 -17.88
C LYS A 78 0.97 -14.47 -19.14
N ALA A 79 0.29 -13.84 -20.11
CA ALA A 79 0.94 -13.31 -21.31
C ALA A 79 1.96 -12.21 -20.99
N VAL A 80 1.61 -11.28 -20.10
CA VAL A 80 2.53 -10.22 -19.63
C VAL A 80 3.77 -10.83 -18.96
N VAL A 81 3.60 -11.84 -18.11
CA VAL A 81 4.73 -12.54 -17.46
C VAL A 81 5.65 -13.17 -18.51
N MET A 82 5.09 -13.88 -19.50
CA MET A 82 5.87 -14.52 -20.56
C MET A 82 6.65 -13.49 -21.39
N LEU A 83 5.99 -12.41 -21.80
CA LEU A 83 6.61 -11.36 -22.61
C LEU A 83 7.66 -10.58 -21.82
N ASN A 84 7.40 -10.20 -20.57
CA ASN A 84 8.40 -9.56 -19.70
C ASN A 84 9.62 -10.47 -19.49
N LYS A 85 9.41 -11.77 -19.27
CA LYS A 85 10.49 -12.76 -19.14
C LYS A 85 11.31 -12.85 -20.43
N TRP A 86 10.67 -12.77 -21.60
CA TRP A 86 11.34 -12.74 -22.88
C TRP A 86 12.16 -11.46 -23.08
N ILE A 87 11.56 -10.29 -22.83
CA ILE A 87 12.22 -8.97 -22.93
C ILE A 87 13.44 -8.89 -21.99
N ALA A 88 13.30 -9.37 -20.74
CA ALA A 88 14.40 -9.39 -19.78
C ALA A 88 15.62 -10.22 -20.23
N LYS A 89 15.41 -11.21 -21.10
CA LYS A 89 16.48 -12.02 -21.72
C LYS A 89 17.08 -11.37 -22.97
N GLY A 90 16.53 -10.25 -23.45
CA GLY A 90 17.01 -9.51 -24.61
C GLY A 90 18.52 -9.24 -24.63
N PRO A 91 19.10 -8.64 -23.57
CA PRO A 91 20.53 -8.29 -23.52
C PRO A 91 21.46 -9.48 -23.27
N MET A 92 20.93 -10.66 -22.92
CA MET A 92 21.75 -11.87 -22.74
C MET A 92 21.83 -12.61 -24.07
N LYS A 93 23.04 -13.08 -24.46
CA LYS A 93 23.12 -14.18 -25.43
C LYS A 93 22.31 -15.32 -24.84
N THR A 94 21.20 -15.67 -25.47
CA THR A 94 20.35 -16.74 -24.95
C THR A 94 21.18 -18.02 -24.87
N LYS A 95 20.93 -18.85 -23.85
CA LYS A 95 21.44 -20.22 -23.87
C LYS A 95 21.09 -20.87 -25.22
N GLU A 96 19.92 -20.58 -25.80
CA GLU A 96 19.50 -21.01 -27.14
C GLU A 96 20.42 -20.52 -28.28
N SER A 97 20.89 -19.27 -28.28
CA SER A 97 21.86 -18.76 -29.28
C SER A 97 23.28 -19.27 -29.05
N SER A 98 23.56 -19.83 -27.87
CA SER A 98 24.79 -20.59 -27.55
C SER A 98 24.58 -22.11 -27.55
N ALA A 99 23.36 -22.61 -27.79
CA ALA A 99 22.95 -24.01 -27.70
C ALA A 99 22.48 -24.57 -29.04
N TRP A 100 22.87 -23.98 -30.16
CA TRP A 100 22.94 -24.72 -31.42
C TRP A 100 23.83 -25.98 -31.34
N ALA A 101 24.53 -26.21 -30.22
CA ALA A 101 25.26 -27.45 -29.96
C ALA A 101 24.61 -28.41 -28.94
N LYS A 102 23.60 -28.05 -28.12
CA LYS A 102 23.09 -28.95 -27.06
C LYS A 102 21.60 -28.71 -26.76
N MET A 103 20.73 -29.65 -27.16
CA MET A 103 19.39 -29.76 -26.56
C MET A 103 19.55 -29.93 -25.04
N PRO A 104 18.78 -29.22 -24.19
CA PRO A 104 18.75 -29.54 -22.78
C PRO A 104 18.38 -31.02 -22.64
N ALA A 105 19.11 -31.76 -21.81
CA ALA A 105 18.79 -33.15 -21.56
C ALA A 105 17.34 -33.26 -21.05
N TYR A 106 16.57 -34.20 -21.60
CA TYR A 106 15.22 -34.48 -21.12
C TYR A 106 15.27 -34.76 -19.62
N ASN A 107 14.58 -33.92 -18.85
CA ASN A 107 14.42 -34.10 -17.41
C ASN A 107 13.05 -34.72 -17.16
N ALA A 108 13.03 -36.03 -16.94
CA ALA A 108 11.80 -36.78 -16.69
C ALA A 108 11.00 -36.23 -15.50
N GLY A 109 11.68 -35.70 -14.48
CA GLY A 109 11.03 -35.10 -13.32
C GLY A 109 10.32 -33.78 -13.63
N GLU A 110 10.95 -32.89 -14.40
CA GLU A 110 10.30 -31.64 -14.84
C GLU A 110 9.12 -31.90 -15.77
N TRP A 111 9.23 -32.89 -16.67
CA TRP A 111 8.15 -33.28 -17.57
C TRP A 111 6.97 -33.90 -16.79
N TYR A 112 7.24 -34.86 -15.90
CA TYR A 112 6.21 -35.49 -15.06
C TYR A 112 5.48 -34.46 -14.19
N ASN A 113 6.22 -33.57 -13.52
CA ASN A 113 5.61 -32.51 -12.72
C ASN A 113 4.74 -31.57 -13.58
N GLY A 114 5.18 -31.27 -14.81
CA GLY A 114 4.39 -30.48 -15.75
C GLY A 114 3.08 -31.14 -16.17
N GLU A 115 3.09 -32.44 -16.47
CA GLU A 115 1.88 -33.23 -16.78
C GLU A 115 0.93 -33.30 -15.58
N VAL A 116 1.46 -33.49 -14.37
CA VAL A 116 0.66 -33.50 -13.13
C VAL A 116 0.01 -32.13 -12.90
N GLU A 117 0.77 -31.03 -13.04
CA GLU A 117 0.23 -29.68 -12.93
C GLU A 117 -0.85 -29.40 -13.98
N GLU A 118 -0.65 -29.80 -15.23
CA GLU A 118 -1.64 -29.62 -16.30
C GLU A 118 -2.93 -30.43 -16.05
N SER A 119 -2.80 -31.67 -15.59
CA SER A 119 -3.95 -32.50 -15.23
C SER A 119 -4.71 -31.93 -14.02
N GLU A 120 -4.00 -31.40 -13.02
CA GLU A 120 -4.63 -30.72 -11.89
C GLU A 120 -5.35 -29.44 -12.30
N ASP A 121 -4.75 -28.63 -13.17
CA ASP A 121 -5.35 -27.38 -13.65
C ASP A 121 -6.63 -27.66 -14.44
N LYS A 122 -6.62 -28.67 -15.33
CA LYS A 122 -7.83 -29.12 -16.06
C LYS A 122 -8.93 -29.57 -15.10
N ARG A 123 -8.57 -30.33 -14.07
CA ARG A 123 -9.51 -30.78 -13.02
C ARG A 123 -10.07 -29.62 -12.20
N LYS A 124 -9.25 -28.61 -11.88
CA LYS A 124 -9.70 -27.40 -11.16
C LYS A 124 -10.60 -26.52 -12.04
N GLU A 125 -10.37 -26.50 -13.34
CA GLU A 125 -11.20 -25.75 -14.29
C GLU A 125 -12.59 -26.34 -14.47
N SER A 126 -12.78 -27.66 -14.32
CA SER A 126 -14.11 -28.27 -14.41
C SER A 126 -15.09 -27.80 -13.32
N TYR A 127 -14.59 -27.31 -12.18
CA TYR A 127 -15.43 -26.74 -11.12
C TYR A 127 -15.95 -25.32 -11.44
N LYS A 128 -15.47 -24.69 -12.52
CA LYS A 128 -15.92 -23.35 -12.96
C LYS A 128 -17.11 -23.41 -13.92
N THR A 129 -17.47 -24.60 -14.41
CA THR A 129 -18.59 -24.81 -15.33
C THR A 129 -19.86 -25.25 -14.58
N SER A 130 -20.96 -25.41 -15.31
CA SER A 130 -22.26 -25.78 -14.73
C SER A 130 -22.30 -27.25 -14.27
N THR A 131 -22.55 -27.48 -12.99
CA THR A 131 -23.66 -28.32 -12.49
C THR A 131 -23.81 -29.81 -12.84
N PRO A 132 -23.04 -30.79 -12.31
CA PRO A 132 -23.58 -32.12 -12.01
C PRO A 132 -24.46 -32.08 -10.73
N GLU A 133 -25.48 -32.94 -10.59
CA GLU A 133 -26.21 -33.05 -9.31
C GLU A 133 -25.29 -33.65 -8.24
N GLY A 134 -24.99 -32.90 -7.17
CA GLY A 134 -24.22 -33.37 -6.02
C GLY A 134 -25.10 -33.73 -4.82
N ASP A 135 -24.61 -34.64 -3.97
CA ASP A 135 -25.34 -35.22 -2.83
C ASP A 135 -25.47 -34.27 -1.63
N HIS A 136 -24.53 -33.33 -1.45
CA HIS A 136 -24.54 -32.36 -0.34
C HIS A 136 -24.69 -30.93 -0.84
N LYS A 137 -25.57 -30.17 -0.19
CA LYS A 137 -25.92 -28.79 -0.56
C LYS A 137 -25.96 -27.88 0.67
N ALA A 138 -25.41 -26.67 0.53
CA ALA A 138 -25.55 -25.57 1.48
C ALA A 138 -26.15 -24.34 0.80
N HIS A 139 -26.91 -23.57 1.58
CA HIS A 139 -27.65 -22.41 1.10
C HIS A 139 -27.30 -21.18 1.92
N ILE A 140 -26.79 -20.15 1.25
CA ILE A 140 -26.43 -18.88 1.88
C ILE A 140 -27.38 -17.81 1.41
N GLU A 141 -28.03 -17.15 2.36
CA GLU A 141 -28.95 -16.05 2.09
C GLU A 141 -28.20 -14.73 1.93
N TRP A 142 -28.66 -13.89 1.00
CA TRP A 142 -28.06 -12.58 0.80
C TRP A 142 -28.44 -11.61 1.93
N PRO A 143 -27.46 -10.97 2.61
CA PRO A 143 -27.72 -10.13 3.78
C PRO A 143 -28.66 -8.94 3.53
N GLU A 144 -29.51 -8.63 4.51
CA GLU A 144 -30.50 -7.54 4.43
C GLU A 144 -29.90 -6.15 4.24
N ASN A 145 -28.82 -5.86 4.94
CA ASN A 145 -28.09 -4.61 4.83
C ASN A 145 -27.58 -4.36 3.39
N LEU A 146 -27.14 -5.40 2.66
CA LEU A 146 -26.75 -5.28 1.25
C LEU A 146 -27.98 -5.17 0.32
N ARG A 147 -29.09 -5.85 0.65
CA ARG A 147 -30.36 -5.71 -0.07
C ARG A 147 -30.91 -4.30 0.00
N ASN A 148 -30.83 -3.67 1.17
CA ASN A 148 -31.28 -2.29 1.38
C ASN A 148 -30.48 -1.28 0.54
N LEU A 149 -29.23 -1.61 0.20
CA LEU A 149 -28.39 -0.85 -0.73
C LEU A 149 -28.60 -1.23 -2.20
N GLN A 150 -29.57 -2.09 -2.51
CA GLN A 150 -29.87 -2.62 -3.85
C GLN A 150 -28.68 -3.34 -4.51
N LEU A 151 -27.73 -3.85 -3.72
CA LEU A 151 -26.58 -4.59 -4.22
C LEU A 151 -26.93 -6.08 -4.38
N THR A 152 -26.83 -6.63 -5.59
CA THR A 152 -27.07 -8.06 -5.84
C THR A 152 -25.78 -8.89 -5.72
N PRO A 153 -25.88 -10.23 -5.55
CA PRO A 153 -24.71 -11.11 -5.59
C PRO A 153 -23.89 -11.00 -6.89
N GLU A 154 -24.55 -10.75 -8.03
CA GLU A 154 -23.87 -10.57 -9.31
C GLU A 154 -23.13 -9.23 -9.39
N ASP A 155 -23.64 -8.18 -8.75
CA ASP A 155 -22.92 -6.90 -8.65
C ASP A 155 -21.67 -7.04 -7.77
N ALA A 156 -21.76 -7.82 -6.70
CA ALA A 156 -20.68 -8.04 -5.75
C ALA A 156 -19.60 -8.99 -6.29
N PHE A 157 -19.99 -10.08 -6.95
CA PHE A 157 -19.09 -11.18 -7.36
C PHE A 157 -18.94 -11.34 -8.87
N GLY A 158 -19.54 -10.45 -9.66
CA GLY A 158 -19.55 -10.51 -11.11
C GLY A 158 -20.58 -11.51 -11.66
N ARG A 159 -20.78 -11.46 -12.98
CA ARG A 159 -21.70 -12.37 -13.69
C ARG A 159 -21.32 -13.82 -13.42
N LYS A 160 -22.31 -14.67 -13.10
CA LYS A 160 -22.10 -16.07 -12.69
C LYS A 160 -21.18 -16.25 -11.46
N LEU A 161 -21.02 -15.20 -10.65
CA LEU A 161 -20.19 -15.18 -9.44
C LEU A 161 -18.71 -15.53 -9.73
N GLN A 162 -18.14 -15.05 -10.83
CA GLN A 162 -16.74 -15.34 -11.23
C GLN A 162 -15.71 -15.00 -10.13
N ALA A 163 -15.97 -14.01 -9.27
CA ALA A 163 -15.09 -13.69 -8.15
C ALA A 163 -14.95 -14.82 -7.13
N LEU A 164 -15.86 -15.80 -7.14
CA LEU A 164 -15.82 -17.01 -6.30
C LEU A 164 -15.11 -18.19 -6.98
N ASP A 165 -14.63 -18.05 -8.22
CA ASP A 165 -13.87 -19.11 -8.92
C ASP A 165 -12.66 -19.63 -8.15
N PRO A 166 -11.89 -18.79 -7.41
CA PRO A 166 -10.82 -19.30 -6.57
C PRO A 166 -11.31 -20.22 -5.45
N ILE A 167 -12.51 -19.98 -4.91
CA ILE A 167 -13.14 -20.85 -3.89
C ILE A 167 -13.60 -22.14 -4.56
N ARG A 168 -14.24 -22.08 -5.74
CA ARG A 168 -14.62 -23.26 -6.53
C ARG A 168 -13.43 -24.19 -6.77
N ALA A 169 -12.32 -23.63 -7.26
CA ALA A 169 -11.12 -24.40 -7.59
C ALA A 169 -10.39 -24.94 -6.36
N ARG A 170 -10.39 -24.20 -5.23
CA ARG A 170 -9.69 -24.60 -4.01
C ARG A 170 -10.45 -25.65 -3.20
N ASN A 171 -11.75 -25.42 -3.02
CA ASN A 171 -12.61 -26.30 -2.25
C ASN A 171 -13.19 -27.44 -3.09
N GLU A 172 -13.00 -27.41 -4.42
CA GLU A 172 -13.51 -28.42 -5.35
C GLU A 172 -15.04 -28.55 -5.24
N VAL A 173 -15.69 -27.39 -5.24
CA VAL A 173 -17.14 -27.24 -5.10
C VAL A 173 -17.70 -26.47 -6.27
N TYR A 174 -18.99 -26.67 -6.53
CA TYR A 174 -19.73 -25.86 -7.47
C TYR A 174 -20.56 -24.83 -6.71
N ILE A 175 -20.53 -23.59 -7.20
CA ILE A 175 -21.26 -22.47 -6.60
C ILE A 175 -22.20 -21.87 -7.64
N SER A 176 -23.50 -21.92 -7.37
CA SER A 176 -24.59 -21.47 -8.24
C SER A 176 -25.41 -20.35 -7.58
N LEU A 177 -26.02 -19.51 -8.40
CA LEU A 177 -26.97 -18.49 -7.94
C LEU A 177 -28.38 -18.96 -8.27
N LEU A 178 -29.24 -19.07 -7.26
CA LEU A 178 -30.63 -19.50 -7.42
C LEU A 178 -31.62 -18.36 -7.08
N PRO A 179 -32.69 -18.20 -7.86
CA PRO A 179 -33.80 -17.33 -7.49
C PRO A 179 -34.60 -17.97 -6.34
N TYR A 180 -34.89 -17.19 -5.29
CA TYR A 180 -35.68 -17.60 -4.13
C TYR A 180 -37.05 -16.88 -4.13
N PRO A 181 -38.13 -17.49 -3.59
CA PRO A 181 -39.45 -16.87 -3.53
C PRO A 181 -39.40 -15.47 -2.92
N GLY A 182 -40.10 -14.51 -3.54
CA GLY A 182 -40.09 -13.10 -3.13
C GLY A 182 -39.02 -12.23 -3.80
N GLY A 183 -38.34 -12.72 -4.84
CA GLY A 183 -37.31 -11.95 -5.57
C GLY A 183 -35.96 -11.88 -4.84
N LEU A 184 -35.78 -12.74 -3.85
CA LEU A 184 -34.54 -12.85 -3.10
C LEU A 184 -33.54 -13.73 -3.86
N TRP A 185 -32.25 -13.45 -3.68
CA TRP A 185 -31.18 -14.26 -4.26
C TRP A 185 -30.58 -15.17 -3.19
N ARG A 186 -30.33 -16.43 -3.55
CA ARG A 186 -29.67 -17.42 -2.69
C ARG A 186 -28.46 -18.00 -3.40
N ILE A 187 -27.33 -18.07 -2.71
CA ILE A 187 -26.13 -18.73 -3.21
C ILE A 187 -26.19 -20.19 -2.75
N GLU A 188 -26.09 -21.12 -3.70
CA GLU A 188 -26.03 -22.55 -3.43
C GLU A 188 -24.60 -23.06 -3.63
N ILE A 189 -24.14 -23.90 -2.70
CA ILE A 189 -22.85 -24.59 -2.75
C ILE A 189 -23.13 -26.08 -2.77
N GLN A 190 -22.55 -26.81 -3.72
CA GLN A 190 -22.75 -28.25 -3.86
C GLN A 190 -21.46 -29.02 -4.13
N CYS A 191 -21.36 -30.21 -3.53
CA CYS A 191 -20.25 -31.16 -3.68
C CYS A 191 -20.67 -32.54 -3.11
N ASP A 192 -19.89 -33.57 -3.39
CA ASP A 192 -20.09 -34.92 -2.83
C ASP A 192 -19.51 -35.08 -1.42
N ASP A 193 -18.69 -34.13 -0.96
CA ASP A 193 -18.05 -34.13 0.36
C ASP A 193 -18.55 -32.95 1.22
N MET A 194 -19.23 -33.26 2.32
CA MET A 194 -19.79 -32.28 3.25
C MET A 194 -18.73 -31.35 3.85
N ASN A 195 -17.52 -31.84 4.12
CA ASN A 195 -16.45 -31.00 4.71
C ASN A 195 -16.02 -29.89 3.74
N ARG A 196 -16.01 -30.20 2.44
CA ARG A 196 -15.70 -29.22 1.39
C ARG A 196 -16.79 -28.17 1.27
N VAL A 197 -18.05 -28.59 1.37
CA VAL A 197 -19.22 -27.69 1.39
C VAL A 197 -19.13 -26.74 2.57
N GLN A 198 -18.90 -27.23 3.78
CA GLN A 198 -18.78 -26.39 4.99
C GLN A 198 -17.62 -25.39 4.90
N SER A 199 -16.44 -25.85 4.45
CA SER A 199 -15.30 -24.95 4.26
C SER A 199 -15.58 -23.88 3.21
N ALA A 200 -16.20 -24.24 2.08
CA ALA A 200 -16.60 -23.28 1.05
C ALA A 200 -17.68 -22.31 1.55
N GLU A 201 -18.64 -22.78 2.35
CA GLU A 201 -19.67 -21.94 2.97
C GLU A 201 -19.07 -20.86 3.86
N GLN A 202 -18.11 -21.24 4.72
CA GLN A 202 -17.37 -20.28 5.54
C GLN A 202 -16.60 -19.27 4.66
N HIS A 203 -15.97 -19.74 3.59
CA HIS A 203 -15.24 -18.87 2.66
C HIS A 203 -16.16 -17.89 1.94
N VAL A 204 -17.35 -18.31 1.52
CA VAL A 204 -18.34 -17.43 0.88
C VAL A 204 -18.90 -16.43 1.89
N HIS A 205 -19.18 -16.85 3.14
CA HIS A 205 -19.57 -15.93 4.20
C HIS A 205 -18.53 -14.82 4.43
N ASN A 206 -17.24 -15.18 4.47
CA ASN A 206 -16.16 -14.20 4.58
C ASN A 206 -16.12 -13.22 3.40
N MET A 207 -16.37 -13.70 2.17
CA MET A 207 -16.47 -12.83 0.99
C MET A 207 -17.68 -11.89 1.08
N ILE A 208 -18.80 -12.35 1.62
CA ILE A 208 -19.99 -11.51 1.85
C ILE A 208 -19.67 -10.45 2.92
N GLN A 209 -19.03 -10.84 4.03
CA GLN A 209 -18.61 -9.90 5.08
C GLN A 209 -17.66 -8.84 4.53
N LYS A 210 -16.73 -9.21 3.65
CA LYS A 210 -15.88 -8.26 2.92
C LYS A 210 -16.68 -7.25 2.09
N VAL A 211 -17.76 -7.68 1.46
CA VAL A 211 -18.64 -6.78 0.68
C VAL A 211 -19.41 -5.87 1.63
N CYS A 212 -19.96 -6.41 2.72
CA CYS A 212 -20.58 -5.64 3.78
C CYS A 212 -19.65 -4.55 4.32
N THR A 213 -18.42 -4.90 4.70
CA THR A 213 -17.45 -3.93 5.24
C THR A 213 -17.02 -2.90 4.20
N LYS A 214 -16.93 -3.26 2.92
CA LYS A 214 -16.59 -2.27 1.86
C LYS A 214 -17.73 -1.30 1.55
N GLN A 215 -18.98 -1.72 1.67
CA GLN A 215 -20.15 -0.89 1.34
C GLN A 215 -20.68 -0.09 2.53
N LEU A 216 -20.56 -0.65 3.74
CA LEU A 216 -21.06 -0.04 4.97
C LEU A 216 -19.94 0.55 5.84
N GLY A 217 -18.70 0.09 5.64
CA GLY A 217 -17.54 0.57 6.37
C GLY A 217 -17.16 1.97 5.90
N ILE A 218 -17.75 2.96 6.55
CA ILE A 218 -17.26 4.33 6.52
C ILE A 218 -15.93 4.31 7.27
N THR A 219 -14.81 4.56 6.58
CA THR A 219 -13.60 5.05 7.24
C THR A 219 -13.95 6.41 7.83
N GLN A 220 -14.41 6.43 9.07
CA GLN A 220 -14.68 7.67 9.78
C GLN A 220 -13.33 8.25 10.19
N THR A 221 -12.98 9.40 9.60
CA THR A 221 -11.94 10.25 10.15
C THR A 221 -12.35 10.60 11.58
N TYR A 222 -11.47 10.35 12.55
CA TYR A 222 -11.72 10.70 13.94
C TYR A 222 -10.65 11.67 14.43
N ASN A 223 -11.06 12.85 14.87
CA ASN A 223 -10.15 13.85 15.41
C ASN A 223 -10.32 13.99 16.94
N MET A 224 -9.25 14.18 17.69
CA MET A 224 -9.31 14.46 19.12
C MET A 224 -8.28 15.55 19.44
N VAL A 225 -8.70 16.62 20.10
CA VAL A 225 -7.77 17.68 20.53
C VAL A 225 -7.20 17.34 21.91
N LEU A 226 -5.87 17.31 22.01
CA LEU A 226 -5.14 16.94 23.23
C LEU A 226 -5.02 18.11 24.20
N ASP A 227 -4.77 19.32 23.68
CA ASP A 227 -4.62 20.57 24.41
C ASP A 227 -5.96 21.27 24.66
N VAL A 228 -7.00 20.49 24.95
CA VAL A 228 -8.38 20.99 25.06
C VAL A 228 -8.57 21.98 26.20
N THR A 229 -7.72 21.97 27.23
CA THR A 229 -7.82 22.86 28.40
C THR A 229 -7.04 24.16 28.23
N GLU A 230 -6.19 24.26 27.21
CA GLU A 230 -5.16 25.31 27.14
C GLU A 230 -5.66 26.63 26.52
N GLY A 231 -6.74 26.57 25.73
CA GLY A 231 -7.27 27.73 25.00
C GLY A 231 -8.72 27.57 24.58
N MET A 232 -9.35 28.68 24.19
CA MET A 232 -10.77 28.72 23.77
C MET A 232 -10.95 29.01 22.27
N ASP A 233 -9.93 29.55 21.63
CA ASP A 233 -9.99 30.03 20.26
C ASP A 233 -8.87 29.42 19.40
N VAL A 234 -9.22 29.08 18.16
CA VAL A 234 -8.30 28.54 17.16
C VAL A 234 -8.14 29.57 16.05
N GLU A 235 -6.92 30.04 15.84
CA GLU A 235 -6.54 30.92 14.75
C GLU A 235 -6.02 30.11 13.56
N LEU A 236 -6.42 30.51 12.36
CA LEU A 236 -5.89 29.93 11.13
C LEU A 236 -4.71 30.75 10.64
N VAL A 237 -3.53 30.15 10.61
CA VAL A 237 -2.28 30.79 10.18
C VAL A 237 -1.78 30.21 8.86
N GLU A 238 -0.84 30.90 8.23
CA GLU A 238 -0.15 30.38 7.05
C GLU A 238 0.86 29.30 7.45
N ALA A 239 0.95 28.25 6.63
CA ALA A 239 1.96 27.20 6.79
C ALA A 239 3.38 27.75 6.74
N GLU A 240 4.28 27.14 7.49
CA GLU A 240 5.67 27.54 7.54
C GLU A 240 6.35 27.44 6.17
N TYR A 241 7.19 28.42 5.83
CA TYR A 241 7.83 28.55 4.52
C TYR A 241 8.79 27.41 4.17
N TRP A 242 9.29 26.70 5.19
CA TRP A 242 10.22 25.59 5.00
C TRP A 242 9.53 24.31 4.51
N TRP A 243 8.19 24.21 4.52
CA TRP A 243 7.52 22.97 4.13
C TRP A 243 7.88 22.53 2.70
N PRO A 244 8.17 21.23 2.46
CA PRO A 244 8.55 20.73 1.13
C PRO A 244 7.44 20.86 0.08
N ASN A 245 6.19 21.01 0.52
CA ASN A 245 5.03 21.18 -0.35
C ASN A 245 4.02 22.11 0.33
N LEU A 246 3.65 23.18 -0.37
CA LEU A 246 2.70 24.22 0.06
C LEU A 246 1.30 24.06 -0.56
N ASN A 247 0.92 22.84 -0.97
CA ASN A 247 -0.43 22.57 -1.48
C ASN A 247 -1.53 22.91 -0.45
N ASN A 248 -1.27 22.68 0.83
CA ASN A 248 -2.16 23.08 1.93
C ASN A 248 -1.48 24.19 2.73
N LYS A 249 -2.01 25.40 2.63
CA LYS A 249 -1.42 26.61 3.23
C LYS A 249 -2.03 27.00 4.57
N VAL A 250 -3.19 26.46 4.92
CA VAL A 250 -3.95 26.87 6.10
C VAL A 250 -3.66 25.90 7.24
N VAL A 251 -3.23 26.44 8.37
CA VAL A 251 -2.79 25.68 9.54
C VAL A 251 -3.54 26.17 10.78
N PRO A 252 -4.16 25.30 11.59
CA PRO A 252 -4.86 25.73 12.79
C PRO A 252 -3.89 25.85 13.97
N ARG A 253 -4.04 26.91 14.78
CA ARG A 253 -3.25 27.16 15.99
C ARG A 253 -4.15 27.54 17.16
N LEU A 254 -4.04 26.82 18.27
CA LEU A 254 -4.76 27.18 19.49
C LEU A 254 -4.13 28.42 20.13
N LYS A 255 -4.96 29.41 20.44
CA LYS A 255 -4.53 30.58 21.23
C LYS A 255 -4.55 30.21 22.72
N PRO A 256 -3.40 30.21 23.41
CA PRO A 256 -3.36 29.89 24.83
C PRO A 256 -4.17 30.92 25.63
N SER A 257 -4.85 30.45 26.67
CA SER A 257 -5.57 31.31 27.60
C SER A 257 -4.59 32.25 28.32
N PRO A 258 -4.91 33.55 28.46
CA PRO A 258 -4.08 34.49 29.23
C PRO A 258 -3.90 34.07 30.71
N MET A 259 -4.78 33.21 31.22
CA MET A 259 -4.74 32.71 32.59
C MET A 259 -3.85 31.46 32.75
N MET A 260 -3.28 30.93 31.66
CA MET A 260 -2.44 29.74 31.68
C MET A 260 -0.97 30.13 31.91
N SER A 261 -0.32 29.48 32.86
CA SER A 261 1.08 29.75 33.20
C SER A 261 2.08 29.08 32.26
N GLU A 262 1.74 27.90 31.72
CA GLU A 262 2.64 27.10 30.89
C GLU A 262 1.84 26.32 29.83
N PRO A 263 1.79 26.83 28.58
CA PRO A 263 1.21 26.09 27.45
C PRO A 263 1.95 24.78 27.20
N GLY A 264 1.23 23.72 26.84
CA GLY A 264 1.77 22.39 26.59
C GLY A 264 1.75 21.43 27.79
N CYS A 265 1.14 21.80 28.92
CA CYS A 265 1.08 20.96 30.12
C CYS A 265 0.34 19.63 29.89
N PHE A 266 -0.53 19.56 28.88
CA PHE A 266 -1.27 18.34 28.51
C PHE A 266 -0.35 17.13 28.25
N ARG A 267 0.92 17.33 27.88
CA ARG A 267 1.89 16.25 27.65
C ARG A 267 2.25 15.47 28.91
N HIS A 268 2.04 16.08 30.07
CA HIS A 268 2.28 15.48 31.39
C HIS A 268 1.00 14.89 32.01
N GLU A 269 -0.15 15.14 31.40
CA GLU A 269 -1.45 14.66 31.87
C GLU A 269 -1.78 13.28 31.30
N VAL A 270 -2.36 12.41 32.12
CA VAL A 270 -2.83 11.11 31.67
C VAL A 270 -4.21 11.25 31.05
N LEU A 271 -4.35 10.91 29.78
CA LEU A 271 -5.65 10.94 29.08
C LEU A 271 -6.67 10.02 29.77
N HIS A 272 -7.89 10.51 29.90
CA HIS A 272 -8.96 9.79 30.58
C HIS A 272 -9.46 8.62 29.71
N PRO A 273 -9.76 7.43 30.27
CA PRO A 273 -10.20 6.26 29.49
C PRO A 273 -11.41 6.52 28.58
N ARG A 274 -12.37 7.34 29.03
CA ARG A 274 -13.53 7.74 28.21
C ARG A 274 -13.16 8.53 26.94
N GLN A 275 -12.06 9.28 26.94
CA GLN A 275 -11.58 10.02 25.77
C GLN A 275 -10.92 9.09 24.75
N LEU A 276 -10.28 8.02 25.21
CA LEU A 276 -9.57 7.06 24.35
C LEU A 276 -10.48 5.97 23.78
N TYR A 277 -11.65 5.75 24.38
CA TYR A 277 -12.58 4.71 23.94
C TYR A 277 -13.00 4.85 22.45
N PRO A 278 -13.36 6.05 21.94
CA PRO A 278 -13.65 6.23 20.53
C PRO A 278 -12.45 5.95 19.61
N VAL A 279 -11.23 6.30 20.04
CA VAL A 279 -9.99 6.00 19.31
C VAL A 279 -9.80 4.50 19.17
N GLU A 280 -9.96 3.76 20.28
CA GLU A 280 -9.87 2.30 20.29
C GLU A 280 -10.92 1.67 19.36
N LYS A 281 -12.17 2.14 19.43
CA LYS A 281 -13.25 1.63 18.55
C LYS A 281 -13.01 1.93 17.07
N ALA A 282 -12.46 3.08 16.74
CA ALA A 282 -12.09 3.40 15.37
C ALA A 282 -10.96 2.47 14.87
N ILE A 283 -9.94 2.21 15.70
CA ILE A 283 -8.86 1.27 15.38
C ILE A 283 -9.44 -0.15 15.18
N GLU A 284 -10.28 -0.62 16.11
CA GLU A 284 -10.93 -1.93 16.07
C GLU A 284 -11.75 -2.10 14.78
N ALA A 285 -12.61 -1.13 14.47
CA ALA A 285 -13.48 -1.16 13.31
C ALA A 285 -12.67 -1.25 12.00
N THR A 286 -11.63 -0.43 11.87
CA THR A 286 -10.78 -0.44 10.69
C THR A 286 -9.97 -1.73 10.55
N LEU A 287 -9.37 -2.22 11.62
CA LEU A 287 -8.63 -3.49 11.59
C LEU A 287 -9.58 -4.64 11.23
N ASN A 288 -10.78 -4.69 11.80
CA ASN A 288 -11.80 -5.68 11.46
C ASN A 288 -12.26 -5.58 9.98
N ALA A 289 -12.30 -4.39 9.41
CA ALA A 289 -12.65 -4.19 8.01
C ALA A 289 -11.59 -4.77 7.05
N ILE A 290 -10.30 -4.67 7.38
CA ILE A 290 -9.21 -5.15 6.52
C ILE A 290 -8.93 -6.65 6.64
N ARG A 291 -9.43 -7.34 7.67
CA ARG A 291 -9.22 -8.79 7.91
C ARG A 291 -9.53 -9.67 6.70
N TYR A 292 -10.38 -9.22 5.79
CA TYR A 292 -10.86 -9.96 4.61
C TYR A 292 -10.23 -9.48 3.29
N ASP A 293 -9.39 -8.44 3.34
CA ASP A 293 -8.86 -7.82 2.13
C ASP A 293 -7.38 -8.14 1.94
N ARG A 294 -7.06 -8.70 0.77
CA ARG A 294 -5.71 -9.08 0.42
C ARG A 294 -4.99 -7.84 -0.09
N SER A 295 -4.04 -7.34 0.69
CA SER A 295 -3.18 -6.21 0.33
C SER A 295 -1.96 -6.21 1.23
N SER A 296 -0.97 -5.38 0.90
CA SER A 296 0.13 -5.10 1.82
C SER A 296 -0.20 -3.88 2.65
N TYR A 297 -0.39 -4.11 3.95
CA TYR A 297 -0.78 -3.10 4.92
C TYR A 297 0.41 -2.64 5.74
N ASP A 298 0.43 -1.34 6.03
CA ASP A 298 1.41 -0.71 6.90
C ASP A 298 0.67 0.10 7.96
N PHE A 299 0.66 -0.40 9.21
CA PHE A 299 0.15 0.35 10.36
C PHE A 299 1.28 1.12 11.03
N VAL A 300 1.10 2.42 11.18
CA VAL A 300 2.10 3.32 11.74
C VAL A 300 1.43 4.55 12.31
N ILE A 301 1.97 5.04 13.43
CA ILE A 301 1.51 6.27 14.08
C ILE A 301 2.54 7.35 13.79
N ARG A 302 2.13 8.51 13.29
CA ARG A 302 3.05 9.55 12.81
C ARG A 302 2.81 10.84 13.56
N LEU A 303 3.86 11.44 14.09
CA LEU A 303 3.80 12.84 14.52
C LEU A 303 4.13 13.71 13.32
N GLY A 304 3.25 14.67 13.04
CA GLY A 304 3.28 15.48 11.84
C GLY A 304 2.82 16.91 12.04
N CYS A 305 3.22 17.81 11.15
CA CYS A 305 2.58 19.12 11.03
C CYS A 305 1.13 18.96 10.56
N LEU A 306 0.20 19.65 11.21
CA LEU A 306 -1.21 19.66 10.89
C LEU A 306 -1.52 20.75 9.87
N ALA A 307 -2.23 20.41 8.80
CA ALA A 307 -2.79 21.37 7.86
C ALA A 307 -4.27 21.07 7.61
N LEU A 308 -5.01 22.06 7.13
CA LEU A 308 -6.38 21.87 6.65
C LEU A 308 -6.35 21.71 5.13
N GLU A 309 -7.14 20.78 4.59
CA GLU A 309 -7.11 20.50 3.15
C GLU A 309 -7.58 21.72 2.34
N SER A 310 -6.80 22.12 1.34
CA SER A 310 -7.06 23.33 0.53
C SER A 310 -8.39 23.31 -0.23
N LYS A 311 -8.97 22.12 -0.49
CA LYS A 311 -10.29 22.00 -1.13
C LYS A 311 -11.43 22.43 -0.21
N THR A 312 -11.28 22.18 1.10
CA THR A 312 -12.29 22.49 2.11
C THR A 312 -11.99 23.80 2.84
N MET A 313 -10.72 24.23 2.85
CA MET A 313 -10.27 25.43 3.54
C MET A 313 -9.43 26.35 2.63
N PRO A 314 -10.01 27.41 2.06
CA PRO A 314 -9.30 28.31 1.16
C PRO A 314 -8.34 29.26 1.92
N SER A 315 -7.30 29.74 1.24
CA SER A 315 -6.31 30.66 1.82
C SER A 315 -6.89 32.01 2.28
N SER A 316 -8.12 32.36 1.86
CA SER A 316 -8.84 33.54 2.36
C SER A 316 -9.24 33.45 3.83
N GLU A 317 -9.18 32.25 4.43
CA GLU A 317 -9.47 32.04 5.85
C GLU A 317 -8.26 32.31 6.75
N ILE A 318 -7.06 32.53 6.19
CA ILE A 318 -5.85 32.86 6.96
C ILE A 318 -6.06 34.18 7.71
N GLY A 319 -5.69 34.20 8.99
CA GLY A 319 -5.88 35.31 9.94
C GLY A 319 -7.23 35.28 10.66
N LYS A 320 -8.17 34.41 10.28
CA LYS A 320 -9.45 34.27 10.98
C LYS A 320 -9.30 33.43 12.24
N THR A 321 -10.11 33.75 13.24
CA THR A 321 -10.18 33.04 14.51
C THR A 321 -11.58 32.46 14.70
N TYR A 322 -11.66 31.21 15.15
CA TYR A 322 -12.92 30.50 15.43
C TYR A 322 -12.90 30.02 16.88
N SER A 323 -14.07 29.93 17.50
CA SER A 323 -14.15 29.24 18.79
C SER A 323 -13.79 27.76 18.60
N LYS A 324 -13.12 27.18 19.61
CA LYS A 324 -12.69 25.78 19.60
C LYS A 324 -13.84 24.81 19.34
N GLU A 325 -15.03 25.07 19.87
CA GLU A 325 -16.22 24.24 19.64
C GLU A 325 -16.66 24.24 18.16
N VAL A 326 -16.68 25.41 17.51
CA VAL A 326 -17.02 25.53 16.09
C VAL A 326 -15.97 24.85 15.22
N PHE A 327 -14.69 25.01 15.58
CA PHE A 327 -13.59 24.35 14.90
C PHE A 327 -13.70 22.82 15.01
N MET A 328 -13.92 22.30 16.22
CA MET A 328 -14.08 20.86 16.49
C MET A 328 -15.23 20.26 15.68
N ASN A 329 -16.40 20.90 15.66
CA ASN A 329 -17.53 20.43 14.87
C ASN A 329 -17.24 20.46 13.36
N SER A 330 -16.38 21.37 12.91
CA SER A 330 -16.02 21.48 11.49
C SER A 330 -15.08 20.36 11.06
N ILE A 331 -14.07 20.03 11.87
CA ILE A 331 -13.07 18.98 11.54
C ILE A 331 -13.61 17.55 11.68
N GLN A 332 -14.71 17.33 12.40
CA GLN A 332 -15.38 16.02 12.44
C GLN A 332 -16.28 15.76 11.24
N GLY A 333 -16.40 16.71 10.30
CA GLY A 333 -17.36 16.57 9.20
C GLY A 333 -16.94 17.27 7.91
N LYS A 334 -16.91 18.61 7.91
CA LYS A 334 -16.78 19.39 6.66
C LYS A 334 -15.34 19.68 6.25
N VAL A 335 -14.44 19.74 7.23
CA VAL A 335 -13.06 20.15 7.03
C VAL A 335 -12.16 18.95 7.23
N GLU A 336 -11.37 18.64 6.23
CA GLU A 336 -10.41 17.53 6.31
C GLU A 336 -9.10 18.01 6.93
N CYS A 337 -8.63 17.28 7.94
CA CYS A 337 -7.32 17.46 8.54
C CYS A 337 -6.30 16.60 7.79
N ASP A 338 -5.19 17.21 7.36
CA ASP A 338 -4.11 16.53 6.65
C ASP A 338 -2.83 16.65 7.49
N VAL A 339 -2.46 15.52 8.11
CA VAL A 339 -1.26 15.42 8.96
C VAL A 339 -0.06 15.05 8.08
N LYS A 340 0.86 16.00 7.94
CA LYS A 340 2.07 15.87 7.13
C LYS A 340 3.06 14.91 7.76
N LYS A 341 3.89 14.26 6.93
CA LYS A 341 4.88 13.29 7.41
C LYS A 341 6.11 13.94 8.07
N TRP A 342 6.23 15.27 8.03
CA TRP A 342 7.34 16.05 8.58
C TRP A 342 6.89 16.93 9.74
N ILE A 343 7.85 17.27 10.62
CA ILE A 343 7.68 18.10 11.81
C ILE A 343 8.75 19.18 11.96
N ALA A 344 9.89 19.04 11.26
CA ALA A 344 11.05 19.90 11.40
C ALA A 344 11.90 19.96 10.13
N GLU A 345 12.61 21.07 9.94
CA GLU A 345 13.69 21.21 8.95
C GLU A 345 15.01 20.57 9.43
N ALA A 346 16.07 20.66 8.63
CA ALA A 346 17.30 19.91 8.82
C ALA A 346 17.97 20.14 10.19
N ASP A 347 18.20 21.40 10.57
CA ASP A 347 18.92 21.75 11.81
C ASP A 347 18.13 21.38 13.07
N MET A 348 16.82 21.63 13.06
CA MET A 348 15.93 21.27 14.16
C MET A 348 15.79 19.75 14.29
N GLY A 349 15.77 19.03 13.17
CA GLY A 349 15.74 17.57 13.17
C GLY A 349 17.00 16.92 13.75
N GLU A 350 18.18 17.50 13.50
CA GLU A 350 19.42 17.04 14.13
C GLU A 350 19.42 17.27 15.65
N GLN A 351 18.80 18.35 16.13
CA GLN A 351 18.62 18.59 17.57
C GLN A 351 17.66 17.57 18.19
N ILE A 352 16.56 17.25 17.51
CA ILE A 352 15.65 16.18 17.94
C ILE A 352 16.40 14.84 18.00
N LEU A 353 17.24 14.54 17.00
CA LEU A 353 18.08 13.34 17.01
C LEU A 353 19.03 13.31 18.22
N ALA A 354 19.74 14.40 18.48
CA ALA A 354 20.64 14.52 19.63
C ALA A 354 19.89 14.34 20.97
N ARG A 355 18.67 14.87 21.06
CA ARG A 355 17.80 14.68 22.23
C ARG A 355 17.38 13.22 22.40
N PHE A 356 17.01 12.54 21.31
CA PHE A 356 16.66 11.12 21.35
C PHE A 356 17.86 10.26 21.75
N MET A 357 19.06 10.59 21.26
CA MET A 357 20.30 9.88 21.63
C MET A 357 20.71 10.05 23.10
N THR A 358 20.18 11.06 23.80
CA THR A 358 20.49 11.34 25.21
C THR A 358 19.40 10.86 26.18
N ALA A 359 18.21 10.52 25.70
CA ALA A 359 17.04 10.08 26.48
C ALA A 359 17.15 8.62 26.97
N LYS A 360 18.23 8.26 27.66
CA LYS A 360 18.54 6.89 28.14
C LYS A 360 17.56 6.35 29.20
N ASP A 361 16.88 7.26 29.88
CA ASP A 361 15.82 6.94 30.83
C ASP A 361 14.56 6.39 30.14
N PHE A 362 14.39 6.68 28.85
CA PHE A 362 13.17 6.37 28.11
C PHE A 362 13.38 5.50 26.87
N LEU A 363 14.45 5.74 26.12
CA LEU A 363 14.78 5.04 24.88
C LEU A 363 15.97 4.12 25.10
N GLU A 364 15.98 3.02 24.35
CA GLU A 364 17.10 2.09 24.25
C GLU A 364 17.38 1.73 22.78
N PRO A 365 18.62 1.32 22.44
CA PRO A 365 18.94 0.94 21.08
C PRO A 365 18.21 -0.35 20.70
N LEU A 366 17.75 -0.42 19.45
CA LEU A 366 17.24 -1.66 18.88
C LEU A 366 18.39 -2.68 18.87
N ARG A 367 18.25 -3.81 19.55
CA ARG A 367 19.30 -4.84 19.62
C ARG A 367 19.63 -5.35 18.22
N SER A 368 20.79 -4.98 17.68
CA SER A 368 21.40 -5.68 16.54
C SER A 368 21.88 -7.05 17.01
N ALA A 369 21.94 -8.04 16.12
CA ALA A 369 22.26 -9.45 16.41
C ALA A 369 23.69 -9.74 16.93
N GLY A 370 24.34 -8.78 17.60
CA GLY A 370 25.70 -8.91 18.14
C GLY A 370 25.75 -8.99 19.68
N PRO A 371 26.81 -9.59 20.25
CA PRO A 371 26.98 -9.76 21.69
C PRO A 371 27.33 -8.48 22.47
N ARG A 372 27.54 -7.34 21.78
CA ARG A 372 27.95 -6.08 22.41
C ARG A 372 26.72 -5.26 22.82
N ALA A 373 26.69 -4.84 24.08
CA ALA A 373 25.72 -3.86 24.56
C ALA A 373 25.87 -2.56 23.76
N LEU A 374 24.84 -2.21 22.99
CA LEU A 374 24.77 -0.96 22.24
C LEU A 374 24.37 0.18 23.19
N THR A 375 24.89 1.37 22.94
CA THR A 375 24.38 2.62 23.50
C THR A 375 23.54 3.35 22.48
N LEU A 376 22.76 4.35 22.92
CA LEU A 376 21.96 5.18 22.00
C LEU A 376 22.82 5.93 20.95
N HIS A 377 24.08 6.24 21.27
CA HIS A 377 25.00 6.86 20.32
C HIS A 377 25.52 5.90 19.25
N ASP A 378 25.40 4.57 19.49
CA ASP A 378 25.81 3.56 18.52
C ASP A 378 24.72 3.29 17.47
N ILE A 379 23.52 3.89 17.61
CA ILE A 379 22.40 3.70 16.68
C ILE A 379 22.80 4.15 15.29
N GLN A 380 22.67 3.22 14.34
CA GLN A 380 22.89 3.47 12.93
C GLN A 380 21.56 3.52 12.19
N PRO A 381 21.43 4.38 11.17
CA PRO A 381 20.20 4.48 10.42
C PRO A 381 19.98 3.28 9.51
N MET A 382 18.73 2.91 9.29
CA MET A 382 18.33 2.16 8.10
C MET A 382 18.14 3.14 6.94
N LEU A 383 18.54 2.74 5.74
CA LEU A 383 18.43 3.58 4.56
C LEU A 383 17.33 3.02 3.66
N ARG A 384 16.44 3.87 3.17
CA ARG A 384 15.34 3.48 2.28
C ARG A 384 15.21 4.47 1.15
N VAL A 385 15.03 4.00 -0.07
CA VAL A 385 14.65 4.85 -1.19
C VAL A 385 13.44 4.28 -1.88
N THR A 386 12.49 5.17 -2.14
CA THR A 386 11.22 4.86 -2.79
C THR A 386 11.12 5.67 -4.08
N TRP A 387 10.85 4.99 -5.19
CA TRP A 387 10.60 5.63 -6.49
C TRP A 387 9.19 5.29 -6.96
N ALA A 388 8.50 6.27 -7.55
CA ALA A 388 7.22 6.06 -8.21
C ALA A 388 7.37 6.22 -9.72
N PHE A 389 7.07 5.17 -10.46
CA PHE A 389 7.10 5.13 -11.91
C PHE A 389 5.69 5.07 -12.48
N GLN A 390 5.43 5.79 -13.56
CA GLN A 390 4.27 5.50 -14.39
C GLN A 390 4.46 4.15 -15.06
N ASP A 391 3.48 3.24 -14.93
CA ASP A 391 3.54 1.87 -15.47
C ASP A 391 3.95 1.93 -16.96
N PRO A 392 5.15 1.41 -17.31
CA PRO A 392 5.58 1.28 -18.70
C PRO A 392 4.60 0.47 -19.55
N ASN A 393 3.87 -0.48 -18.94
CA ASN A 393 2.90 -1.32 -19.62
C ASN A 393 1.51 -0.64 -19.64
N ILE A 394 1.31 0.29 -20.59
CA ILE A 394 0.12 1.13 -20.67
C ILE A 394 -1.11 0.35 -21.17
N LEU A 395 -2.25 0.52 -20.50
CA LEU A 395 -3.57 0.13 -21.03
C LEU A 395 -4.09 1.26 -21.94
N VAL A 396 -4.31 0.97 -23.22
CA VAL A 396 -4.80 1.95 -24.19
C VAL A 396 -6.20 1.56 -24.66
N LEU A 397 -7.19 2.42 -24.42
CA LEU A 397 -8.38 2.46 -25.28
C LEU A 397 -7.97 3.18 -26.56
N ARG A 398 -7.92 2.47 -27.70
CA ARG A 398 -7.69 3.14 -28.98
C ARG A 398 -8.93 3.95 -29.38
N SER A 399 -9.00 5.23 -29.02
CA SER A 399 -9.79 6.22 -29.76
C SER A 399 -8.91 6.81 -30.86
N GLN A 400 -8.63 6.03 -31.90
CA GLN A 400 -7.96 6.59 -33.08
C GLN A 400 -8.99 7.33 -33.94
N THR A 401 -9.12 8.64 -33.77
CA THR A 401 -9.39 9.49 -34.93
C THR A 401 -8.12 9.49 -35.77
N PRO A 402 -8.17 9.05 -37.04
CA PRO A 402 -6.99 9.02 -37.89
C PRO A 402 -6.40 10.43 -38.04
N ALA A 403 -5.07 10.53 -37.92
CA ALA A 403 -4.34 11.76 -38.20
C ALA A 403 -4.70 12.23 -39.62
N ARG A 404 -5.41 13.36 -39.72
CA ARG A 404 -5.77 13.97 -41.00
C ARG A 404 -4.52 14.59 -41.61
N HIS A 405 -4.33 14.37 -42.92
CA HIS A 405 -3.22 14.90 -43.70
C HIS A 405 -3.07 16.42 -43.56
N SER A 406 -1.83 16.90 -43.51
CA SER A 406 -1.46 18.32 -43.55
C SER A 406 -1.92 18.94 -44.89
N GLY A 407 -2.95 19.78 -44.86
CA GLY A 407 -3.37 20.54 -46.05
C GLY A 407 -4.85 20.89 -46.19
N ARG A 408 -5.73 20.57 -45.23
CA ARG A 408 -7.14 20.99 -45.29
C ARG A 408 -7.43 22.10 -44.27
N PRO A 409 -8.12 23.20 -44.66
CA PRO A 409 -8.42 24.30 -43.75
C PRO A 409 -9.27 23.85 -42.55
N VAL A 410 -8.93 24.38 -41.38
CA VAL A 410 -9.53 24.09 -40.08
C VAL A 410 -10.98 24.62 -40.07
N PRO A 411 -12.00 23.85 -39.69
CA PRO A 411 -13.29 24.43 -39.35
C PRO A 411 -13.12 25.33 -38.12
N PHE A 412 -13.79 26.47 -38.13
CA PHE A 412 -13.84 27.46 -37.06
C PHE A 412 -13.84 26.82 -35.66
N VAL A 413 -12.96 27.32 -34.80
CA VAL A 413 -12.93 27.02 -33.37
C VAL A 413 -14.25 27.48 -32.75
N GLN A 414 -15.20 26.57 -32.63
CA GLN A 414 -16.28 26.69 -31.65
C GLN A 414 -15.69 26.32 -30.30
N ASN A 415 -15.78 27.24 -29.34
CA ASN A 415 -15.41 27.07 -27.94
C ASN A 415 -15.95 25.73 -27.43
N SER A 416 -15.06 24.74 -27.27
CA SER A 416 -15.40 23.46 -26.69
C SER A 416 -15.47 23.64 -25.18
N ARG A 417 -16.64 23.34 -24.63
CA ARG A 417 -16.80 22.98 -23.21
C ARG A 417 -15.79 21.89 -22.84
N ASP A 418 -15.32 21.95 -21.61
CA ASP A 418 -14.29 21.13 -20.94
C ASP A 418 -14.53 19.59 -20.88
N ASP A 419 -15.27 19.02 -21.83
CA ASP A 419 -15.55 17.57 -21.92
C ASP A 419 -14.63 16.85 -22.93
N THR A 420 -13.33 17.17 -22.92
CA THR A 420 -12.37 16.24 -23.52
C THR A 420 -12.12 15.09 -22.53
N PRO A 421 -12.31 13.82 -22.92
CA PRO A 421 -12.05 12.70 -22.02
C PRO A 421 -10.55 12.70 -21.67
N LYS A 422 -10.23 13.12 -20.44
CA LYS A 422 -8.90 12.98 -19.85
C LYS A 422 -8.43 11.54 -20.08
N ALA A 423 -7.26 11.39 -20.70
CA ALA A 423 -6.64 10.08 -20.88
C ALA A 423 -6.64 9.34 -19.52
N PRO A 424 -6.93 8.03 -19.49
CA PRO A 424 -7.00 7.30 -18.23
C PRO A 424 -5.70 7.49 -17.46
N ALA A 425 -5.80 8.00 -16.22
CA ALA A 425 -4.65 8.20 -15.36
C ALA A 425 -3.91 6.87 -15.20
N GLY A 426 -2.69 6.80 -15.74
CA GLY A 426 -1.88 5.57 -15.71
C GLY A 426 -1.62 5.12 -14.27
N SER A 427 -1.63 3.81 -14.03
CA SER A 427 -1.26 3.27 -12.72
C SER A 427 0.21 3.56 -12.43
N LEU A 428 0.52 3.84 -11.16
CA LEU A 428 1.90 3.99 -10.69
C LEU A 428 2.42 2.67 -10.13
N ILE A 429 3.69 2.38 -10.39
CA ILE A 429 4.44 1.28 -9.80
C ILE A 429 5.46 1.89 -8.83
N ILE A 430 5.41 1.46 -7.58
CA ILE A 430 6.36 1.85 -6.54
C ILE A 430 7.49 0.82 -6.51
N VAL A 431 8.72 1.29 -6.54
CA VAL A 431 9.94 0.51 -6.34
C VAL A 431 10.53 0.97 -5.01
N GLN A 432 10.73 0.05 -4.07
CA GLN A 432 11.33 0.34 -2.77
C GLN A 432 12.57 -0.52 -2.56
N VAL A 433 13.68 0.13 -2.20
CA VAL A 433 14.94 -0.52 -1.86
C VAL A 433 15.35 -0.06 -0.48
N ASP A 434 15.64 -1.03 0.40
CA ASP A 434 16.10 -0.80 1.77
C ASP A 434 17.53 -1.32 1.91
N TRP A 435 18.32 -0.66 2.76
CA TRP A 435 19.63 -1.12 3.21
C TRP A 435 19.70 -1.06 4.73
N THR A 436 20.27 -2.09 5.34
CA THR A 436 20.64 -2.06 6.76
C THR A 436 22.05 -2.56 6.93
N LYS A 437 22.63 -2.21 8.08
CA LYS A 437 23.94 -2.68 8.49
C LYS A 437 23.84 -4.15 8.88
N ASP A 438 24.74 -4.98 8.35
CA ASP A 438 24.91 -6.38 8.73
C ASP A 438 25.77 -6.52 10.02
N GLU A 439 26.10 -7.75 10.39
CA GLU A 439 26.91 -8.06 11.57
C GLU A 439 28.36 -7.54 11.47
N ASP A 440 28.92 -7.49 10.25
CA ASP A 440 30.27 -6.97 9.95
C ASP A 440 30.31 -5.44 9.88
N GLY A 441 29.14 -4.82 9.92
CA GLY A 441 28.98 -3.39 9.88
C GLY A 441 28.92 -2.78 8.48
N VAL A 442 28.72 -3.61 7.46
CA VAL A 442 28.56 -3.21 6.06
C VAL A 442 27.07 -3.06 5.75
N TYR A 443 26.71 -2.08 4.93
CA TYR A 443 25.31 -1.92 4.50
C TYR A 443 24.97 -2.90 3.39
N GLU A 444 24.11 -3.87 3.68
CA GLU A 444 23.57 -4.82 2.71
C GLU A 444 22.24 -4.32 2.15
N LYS A 445 22.03 -4.54 0.85
CA LYS A 445 20.80 -4.20 0.13
C LYS A 445 19.77 -5.34 0.27
N PHE A 446 18.59 -5.02 0.79
CA PHE A 446 17.47 -5.97 0.88
C PHE A 446 16.85 -6.28 -0.48
N GLU A 447 16.05 -7.33 -0.50
CA GLU A 447 15.19 -7.64 -1.63
C GLU A 447 14.28 -6.46 -1.97
N THR A 448 14.35 -5.99 -3.23
CA THR A 448 13.50 -4.91 -3.72
C THR A 448 12.03 -5.31 -3.66
N ARG A 449 11.21 -4.41 -3.10
CA ARG A 449 9.76 -4.55 -3.07
C ARG A 449 9.13 -3.73 -4.18
N PHE A 450 8.12 -4.30 -4.80
CA PHE A 450 7.36 -3.67 -5.88
C PHE A 450 5.89 -3.61 -5.50
N TYR A 451 5.28 -2.46 -5.69
CA TYR A 451 3.86 -2.26 -5.44
C TYR A 451 3.18 -1.57 -6.61
N LYS A 452 1.89 -1.81 -6.77
CA LYS A 452 1.02 -1.11 -7.71
C LYS A 452 0.06 -0.24 -6.94
N LEU A 453 -0.05 1.02 -7.33
CA LEU A 453 -1.10 1.92 -6.82
C LEU A 453 -2.37 1.76 -7.65
N ALA A 454 -3.52 2.00 -7.01
CA ALA A 454 -4.79 2.08 -7.70
C ALA A 454 -4.75 3.18 -8.78
N ALA A 455 -5.46 2.97 -9.89
CA ALA A 455 -5.49 3.94 -10.98
C ALA A 455 -5.95 5.32 -10.46
N GLY A 456 -5.29 6.39 -10.90
CA GLY A 456 -5.59 7.76 -10.47
C GLY A 456 -5.11 8.15 -9.07
N HIS A 457 -4.54 7.23 -8.28
CA HIS A 457 -4.04 7.54 -6.94
C HIS A 457 -2.53 7.85 -6.98
N GLY A 458 -2.13 8.91 -6.27
CA GLY A 458 -0.74 9.37 -6.17
C GLY A 458 0.07 8.74 -5.04
N GLY A 459 -0.57 7.94 -4.16
CA GLY A 459 0.06 7.33 -3.00
C GLY A 459 -0.66 6.05 -2.58
N ALA A 460 -0.23 5.48 -1.45
CA ALA A 460 -0.91 4.34 -0.83
C ALA A 460 -2.36 4.68 -0.47
N LYS A 461 -3.24 3.69 -0.46
CA LYS A 461 -4.63 3.87 -0.03
C LYS A 461 -4.67 3.92 1.49
N GLU A 462 -5.15 5.02 2.05
CA GLU A 462 -5.40 5.15 3.48
C GLU A 462 -6.69 4.42 3.87
N ASN A 463 -6.62 3.61 4.91
CA ASN A 463 -7.76 2.85 5.46
C ASN A 463 -8.07 3.24 6.92
N MET A 464 -7.21 4.02 7.56
CA MET A 464 -7.39 4.57 8.91
C MET A 464 -6.93 6.01 8.90
N ASP A 465 -7.72 6.89 9.49
CA ASP A 465 -7.40 8.31 9.64
C ASP A 465 -7.89 8.78 11.01
N ILE A 466 -7.08 8.54 12.04
CA ILE A 466 -7.37 8.98 13.41
C ILE A 466 -6.29 9.94 13.84
N ASN A 467 -6.67 11.17 14.22
CA ASN A 467 -5.74 12.24 14.52
C ASN A 467 -5.91 12.74 15.96
N LEU A 468 -4.83 12.73 16.74
CA LEU A 468 -4.74 13.38 18.04
C LEU A 468 -3.99 14.70 17.87
N LEU A 469 -4.70 15.82 17.97
CA LEU A 469 -4.24 17.15 17.59
C LEU A 469 -3.57 17.87 18.78
N GLU A 470 -2.40 18.43 18.53
CA GLU A 470 -1.70 19.38 19.39
C GLU A 470 -1.81 20.76 18.74
N LEU A 471 -2.95 21.43 18.95
CA LEU A 471 -3.29 22.63 18.19
C LEU A 471 -2.36 23.81 18.53
N GLY A 472 -1.84 23.92 19.75
CA GLY A 472 -0.92 24.98 20.16
C GLY A 472 0.38 25.01 19.35
N MET A 473 0.82 23.85 18.85
CA MET A 473 1.99 23.75 17.96
C MET A 473 1.63 23.43 16.51
N SER A 474 0.33 23.35 16.19
CA SER A 474 -0.16 22.92 14.88
C SER A 474 0.43 21.57 14.45
N ARG A 475 0.43 20.60 15.37
CA ARG A 475 0.92 19.23 15.14
C ARG A 475 -0.18 18.22 15.43
N ALA A 476 0.01 16.98 14.99
CA ALA A 476 -0.90 15.89 15.35
C ALA A 476 -0.19 14.54 15.29
N TRP A 477 -0.64 13.62 16.14
CA TRP A 477 -0.41 12.19 16.00
C TRP A 477 -1.46 11.59 15.09
N HIS A 478 -1.06 11.07 13.94
CA HIS A 478 -1.92 10.39 12.97
C HIS A 478 -1.72 8.88 13.02
N PHE A 479 -2.77 8.13 13.34
CA PHE A 479 -2.80 6.68 13.25
C PHE A 479 -3.19 6.31 11.83
N GLY A 480 -2.20 5.89 11.04
CA GLY A 480 -2.37 5.60 9.63
C GLY A 480 -2.25 4.10 9.34
N LEU A 481 -3.24 3.55 8.65
CA LEU A 481 -3.21 2.21 8.07
C LEU A 481 -3.22 2.33 6.55
N GLU A 482 -2.04 2.33 5.95
CA GLU A 482 -1.86 2.46 4.51
C GLU A 482 -1.84 1.09 3.84
N SER A 483 -2.33 1.00 2.60
CA SER A 483 -2.29 -0.25 1.84
C SER A 483 -1.84 -0.05 0.40
N MET A 484 -1.08 -1.03 -0.10
CA MET A 484 -0.60 -1.08 -1.48
C MET A 484 -0.72 -2.50 -2.04
N ILE A 485 -0.92 -2.61 -3.35
CA ILE A 485 -1.04 -3.92 -4.01
C ILE A 485 0.36 -4.45 -4.31
N THR A 486 0.80 -5.50 -3.62
CA THR A 486 2.10 -6.14 -3.88
C THR A 486 2.16 -6.68 -5.30
N MET A 487 3.26 -6.36 -6.01
CA MET A 487 3.53 -6.87 -7.34
C MET A 487 4.58 -7.99 -7.30
N PRO A 488 4.25 -9.20 -7.76
CA PRO A 488 5.26 -10.23 -8.01
C PRO A 488 6.31 -9.74 -9.02
N LYS A 489 7.59 -9.98 -8.74
CA LYS A 489 8.72 -9.61 -9.63
C LYS A 489 8.54 -10.04 -11.10
N LYS A 490 7.84 -11.16 -11.33
CA LYS A 490 7.53 -11.69 -12.67
C LYS A 490 6.58 -10.78 -13.48
N LEU A 491 5.73 -10.00 -12.82
CA LEU A 491 4.81 -9.05 -13.43
C LEU A 491 5.42 -7.65 -13.59
N VAL A 492 6.53 -7.37 -12.93
CA VAL A 492 7.24 -6.09 -12.99
C VAL A 492 7.89 -5.93 -14.36
N PRO A 493 7.73 -4.78 -15.03
CA PRO A 493 8.40 -4.46 -16.28
C PRO A 493 9.93 -4.63 -16.19
N PRO A 494 10.61 -5.22 -17.19
CA PRO A 494 12.04 -5.48 -17.16
C PRO A 494 12.91 -4.24 -16.90
N ILE A 495 12.51 -3.08 -17.42
CA ILE A 495 13.20 -1.82 -17.17
C ILE A 495 13.24 -1.47 -15.68
N LEU A 496 12.16 -1.71 -14.94
CA LEU A 496 12.10 -1.43 -13.50
C LEU A 496 12.87 -2.47 -12.69
N ASN A 497 12.89 -3.73 -13.13
CA ASN A 497 13.74 -4.77 -12.53
C ASN A 497 15.23 -4.45 -12.71
N SER A 498 15.64 -4.07 -13.92
CA SER A 498 17.03 -3.66 -14.22
C SER A 498 17.43 -2.41 -13.43
N PHE A 499 16.55 -1.40 -13.43
CA PHE A 499 16.70 -0.20 -12.60
C PHE A 499 16.93 -0.57 -11.14
N ALA A 500 16.03 -1.34 -10.55
CA ALA A 500 16.11 -1.77 -9.16
C ALA A 500 17.40 -2.50 -8.85
N GLN A 501 17.88 -3.38 -9.72
CA GLN A 501 19.17 -4.07 -9.56
C GLN A 501 20.36 -3.09 -9.62
N GLY A 502 20.28 -2.08 -10.51
CA GLY A 502 21.30 -1.04 -10.68
C GLY A 502 21.45 -0.07 -9.52
N VAL A 503 20.42 0.09 -8.68
CA VAL A 503 20.45 0.98 -7.49
C VAL A 503 21.53 0.52 -6.49
N ARG A 504 22.40 1.45 -6.08
CA ARG A 504 23.52 1.21 -5.15
C ARG A 504 23.66 2.34 -4.14
N LEU A 505 24.28 2.04 -3.01
CA LEU A 505 24.74 3.07 -2.06
C LEU A 505 25.98 3.78 -2.64
N LYS A 506 26.07 5.10 -2.49
CA LYS A 506 27.27 5.89 -2.83
C LYS A 506 28.51 5.28 -2.17
N LYS A 507 29.59 5.13 -2.93
CA LYS A 507 30.85 4.58 -2.40
C LYS A 507 31.42 5.50 -1.33
N LYS A 508 31.77 4.94 -0.16
CA LYS A 508 32.31 5.69 0.99
C LYS A 508 31.39 6.84 1.44
N TYR A 509 30.07 6.65 1.34
CA TYR A 509 29.11 7.62 1.82
C TYR A 509 29.29 7.88 3.31
N ASP A 510 29.39 9.16 3.68
CA ASP A 510 29.42 9.58 5.07
C ASP A 510 28.02 9.53 5.67
N MET A 511 27.85 8.72 6.72
CA MET A 511 26.59 8.58 7.44
C MET A 511 26.23 9.81 8.28
N SER A 512 27.09 10.82 8.43
CA SER A 512 26.67 12.14 8.94
C SER A 512 26.25 13.12 7.84
N SER A 513 26.44 12.77 6.57
CA SER A 513 26.11 13.66 5.45
C SER A 513 24.61 13.97 5.38
N ARG A 514 24.32 15.22 4.99
CA ARG A 514 22.99 15.72 4.64
C ARG A 514 22.64 15.49 3.16
N GLU A 515 23.52 14.85 2.40
CA GLU A 515 23.26 14.55 0.99
C GLU A 515 22.50 13.24 0.79
N ILE A 516 21.88 13.08 -0.38
CA ILE A 516 21.28 11.82 -0.81
C ILE A 516 22.35 10.72 -0.87
N PHE A 517 22.05 9.55 -0.30
CA PHE A 517 22.99 8.44 -0.13
C PHE A 517 23.01 7.42 -1.28
N ALA A 518 21.99 7.39 -2.13
CA ALA A 518 21.85 6.39 -3.19
C ALA A 518 22.22 6.94 -4.58
N GLU A 519 22.70 6.04 -5.44
CA GLU A 519 22.93 6.24 -6.87
C GLU A 519 22.05 5.26 -7.66
N TRP A 520 21.48 5.74 -8.77
CA TRP A 520 20.62 4.94 -9.64
C TRP A 520 20.72 5.39 -11.09
N ASP A 521 20.19 4.58 -12.01
CA ASP A 521 20.19 4.88 -13.44
C ASP A 521 19.33 6.12 -13.75
N THR A 522 19.95 7.13 -14.35
CA THR A 522 19.33 8.38 -14.79
C THR A 522 19.16 8.44 -16.31
N SER A 523 19.21 7.30 -17.00
CA SER A 523 18.97 7.19 -18.44
C SER A 523 17.65 7.86 -18.84
N PRO A 524 17.57 8.45 -20.05
CA PRO A 524 16.35 9.09 -20.54
C PRO A 524 15.13 8.16 -20.54
N THR A 525 15.35 6.85 -20.70
CA THR A 525 14.27 5.85 -20.65
C THR A 525 13.68 5.75 -19.24
N VAL A 526 14.49 5.56 -18.20
CA VAL A 526 14.03 5.48 -16.80
C VAL A 526 13.38 6.80 -16.38
N MET A 527 14.05 7.92 -16.67
CA MET A 527 13.60 9.25 -16.26
C MET A 527 12.28 9.67 -16.90
N ARG A 528 11.94 9.16 -18.10
CA ARG A 528 10.64 9.38 -18.74
C ARG A 528 9.47 8.79 -17.91
N HIS A 529 9.72 7.69 -17.22
CA HIS A 529 8.71 7.00 -16.41
C HIS A 529 8.71 7.45 -14.95
N LEU A 530 9.84 7.94 -14.43
CA LEU A 530 9.97 8.40 -13.05
C LEU A 530 9.10 9.64 -12.80
N LYS A 531 8.21 9.57 -11.81
CA LYS A 531 7.36 10.70 -11.37
C LYS A 531 7.97 11.42 -10.18
N TYR A 532 8.37 10.66 -9.17
CA TYR A 532 9.04 11.19 -7.99
C TYR A 532 9.89 10.12 -7.32
N SER A 533 10.82 10.57 -6.50
CA SER A 533 11.63 9.73 -5.61
C SER A 533 11.67 10.35 -4.22
N ARG A 534 11.82 9.50 -3.20
CA ARG A 534 12.04 9.92 -1.81
C ARG A 534 13.12 9.05 -1.20
N SER A 535 14.11 9.68 -0.57
CA SER A 535 15.14 8.96 0.20
C SER A 535 14.89 9.21 1.67
N ASP A 536 14.96 8.16 2.47
CA ASP A 536 14.66 8.15 3.90
C ASP A 536 15.86 7.56 4.65
N LYS A 537 16.31 8.26 5.69
CA LYS A 537 17.32 7.80 6.64
C LYS A 537 16.66 7.69 8.00
N ILE A 538 16.46 6.47 8.45
CA ILE A 538 15.55 6.11 9.53
C ILE A 538 16.39 5.68 10.74
N TYR A 539 16.36 6.45 11.82
CA TYR A 539 17.03 6.12 13.08
C TYR A 539 16.05 5.41 14.02
N PRO A 540 16.21 4.09 14.25
CA PRO A 540 15.30 3.33 15.09
C PRO A 540 15.73 3.36 16.57
N PHE A 541 14.77 3.62 17.44
CA PHE A 541 14.87 3.58 18.90
C PHE A 541 13.78 2.66 19.43
N LEU A 542 14.05 1.91 20.49
CA LEU A 542 13.04 1.13 21.21
C LEU A 542 12.61 1.91 22.46
N ILE A 543 11.32 1.98 22.74
CA ILE A 543 10.83 2.52 24.01
C ILE A 543 11.07 1.46 25.08
N ARG A 544 11.80 1.82 26.14
CA ARG A 544 12.24 0.88 27.18
C ARG A 544 11.07 0.10 27.76
N ASN A 545 11.29 -1.20 27.95
CA ASN A 545 10.30 -2.15 28.48
C ASN A 545 9.03 -2.29 27.62
N THR A 546 9.12 -1.99 26.32
CA THR A 546 8.00 -2.17 25.38
C THR A 546 8.47 -2.77 24.07
N CYS A 547 7.53 -3.15 23.22
CA CYS A 547 7.75 -3.52 21.83
C CYS A 547 7.47 -2.36 20.84
N TYR A 548 7.32 -1.12 21.34
CA TYR A 548 7.14 0.07 20.51
C TYR A 548 8.49 0.63 20.07
N ARG A 549 8.66 0.73 18.75
CA ARG A 549 9.81 1.33 18.09
C ARG A 549 9.46 2.74 17.63
N VAL A 550 10.25 3.71 18.06
CA VAL A 550 10.24 5.08 17.54
C VAL A 550 11.26 5.18 16.43
N GLU A 551 10.86 5.73 15.30
CA GLU A 551 11.68 5.96 14.14
C GLU A 551 11.74 7.46 13.87
N LEU A 552 12.90 8.07 14.08
CA LEU A 552 13.16 9.43 13.65
C LEU A 552 13.72 9.37 12.23
N THR A 553 13.03 9.98 11.27
CA THR A 553 13.35 9.83 9.84
C THR A 553 13.72 11.17 9.23
N ALA A 554 14.92 11.24 8.65
CA ALA A 554 15.33 12.31 7.74
C ALA A 554 14.90 11.94 6.30
N MET A 555 14.12 12.79 5.64
CA MET A 555 13.45 12.54 4.37
C MET A 555 13.86 13.57 3.32
N TRP A 556 14.42 13.12 2.20
CA TRP A 556 14.71 13.94 1.04
C TRP A 556 13.57 13.81 0.03
N TYR A 557 12.82 14.89 -0.13
CA TYR A 557 11.78 15.03 -1.16
C TYR A 557 12.40 15.44 -2.51
N PRO A 558 11.68 15.24 -3.63
CA PRO A 558 12.17 15.66 -4.94
C PRO A 558 12.58 17.14 -4.94
N ARG A 559 13.76 17.45 -5.49
CA ARG A 559 14.35 18.80 -5.60
C ARG A 559 14.84 19.42 -4.26
N GLY A 560 14.59 18.78 -3.12
CA GLY A 560 15.16 19.19 -1.84
C GLY A 560 16.65 18.86 -1.76
N LYS A 561 17.46 19.84 -1.35
CA LYS A 561 18.89 19.61 -1.06
C LYS A 561 19.10 19.06 0.35
N GLU A 562 18.20 19.40 1.26
CA GLU A 562 18.27 19.06 2.67
C GLU A 562 17.09 18.16 3.09
N PRO A 563 17.26 17.36 4.15
CA PRO A 563 16.19 16.51 4.65
C PRO A 563 15.19 17.28 5.49
N PHE A 564 13.95 16.81 5.45
CA PHE A 564 12.91 17.12 6.42
C PHE A 564 12.79 15.97 7.41
N TRP A 565 12.47 16.28 8.65
CA TRP A 565 12.44 15.29 9.71
C TRP A 565 11.01 14.96 10.13
N GLY A 566 10.76 13.69 10.43
CA GLY A 566 9.48 13.16 10.87
C GLY A 566 9.68 12.10 11.94
N VAL A 567 8.69 11.94 12.83
CA VAL A 567 8.71 10.91 13.88
C VAL A 567 7.58 9.94 13.62
N THR A 568 7.90 8.65 13.64
CA THR A 568 6.91 7.60 13.50
C THR A 568 7.07 6.53 14.57
N ILE A 569 5.97 5.97 15.04
CA ILE A 569 5.92 4.89 16.00
C ILE A 569 5.32 3.67 15.35
N ARG A 570 5.99 2.54 15.58
CA ARG A 570 5.60 1.21 15.12
C ARG A 570 5.65 0.25 16.28
N HIS A 571 4.91 -0.84 16.20
CA HIS A 571 5.11 -1.99 17.07
C HIS A 571 5.84 -3.09 16.30
N THR A 572 6.76 -3.80 16.95
CA THR A 572 7.58 -4.85 16.31
C THR A 572 6.75 -5.95 15.67
N GLN A 573 5.54 -6.21 16.19
CA GLN A 573 4.67 -7.27 15.67
C GLN A 573 3.64 -6.82 14.63
N TRP A 574 3.36 -5.52 14.47
CA TRP A 574 2.32 -5.08 13.53
C TRP A 574 2.62 -5.55 12.10
N ALA A 575 3.88 -5.44 11.66
CA ALA A 575 4.27 -5.89 10.33
C ALA A 575 4.10 -7.41 10.15
N TYR A 576 4.34 -8.20 11.21
CA TYR A 576 4.15 -9.66 11.16
C TYR A 576 2.67 -10.03 11.09
N LEU A 577 1.84 -9.44 11.94
CA LEU A 577 0.39 -9.66 11.98
C LEU A 577 -0.28 -9.25 10.65
N LEU A 578 0.14 -8.11 10.09
CA LEU A 578 -0.41 -7.62 8.82
C LEU A 578 0.12 -8.39 7.60
N ALA A 579 1.30 -9.03 7.69
CA ALA A 579 1.84 -9.83 6.59
C ALA A 579 1.00 -11.08 6.26
N GLU A 580 0.14 -11.52 7.19
CA GLU A 580 -0.88 -12.55 6.92
C GLU A 580 -1.80 -12.16 5.74
N LEU A 581 -2.08 -10.86 5.61
CA LEU A 581 -2.97 -10.32 4.58
C LEU A 581 -2.34 -10.28 3.18
N ASP A 582 -1.01 -10.25 3.06
CA ASP A 582 -0.30 -10.21 1.76
C ASP A 582 -0.64 -11.44 0.89
N LYS A 583 -0.76 -12.60 1.56
CA LYS A 583 -0.94 -13.91 0.94
C LYS A 583 -2.34 -14.49 1.17
N LEU A 584 -3.26 -13.71 1.73
CA LEU A 584 -4.61 -14.17 2.07
C LEU A 584 -5.32 -14.73 0.83
N PRO A 585 -5.63 -16.04 0.81
CA PRO A 585 -6.42 -16.64 -0.25
C PRO A 585 -7.85 -16.06 -0.28
N ALA A 586 -8.51 -16.16 -1.43
CA ALA A 586 -9.90 -15.73 -1.54
C ALA A 586 -10.80 -16.48 -0.56
N GLY A 587 -11.66 -15.74 0.15
CA GLY A 587 -12.58 -16.28 1.16
C GLY A 587 -11.95 -16.61 2.51
N GLN A 588 -10.64 -16.45 2.69
CA GLN A 588 -10.06 -16.51 4.04
C GLN A 588 -10.11 -15.14 4.73
N ARG A 589 -9.89 -15.16 6.04
CA ARG A 589 -9.76 -13.98 6.90
C ARG A 589 -8.53 -14.14 7.78
N ALA A 590 -7.97 -13.04 8.23
CA ALA A 590 -6.92 -13.09 9.25
C ALA A 590 -7.48 -13.53 10.60
N GLU A 591 -6.78 -14.44 11.26
CA GLU A 591 -7.18 -15.05 12.54
C GLU A 591 -6.58 -14.30 13.73
N TRP A 592 -7.05 -13.06 13.93
CA TRP A 592 -6.77 -12.32 15.17
C TRP A 592 -7.90 -12.59 16.14
N GLU A 593 -7.61 -13.19 17.30
CA GLU A 593 -8.63 -13.50 18.31
C GLU A 593 -9.30 -12.21 18.80
N ASP A 594 -8.60 -11.47 19.65
CA ASP A 594 -8.99 -10.15 20.10
C ASP A 594 -8.17 -9.09 19.37
N THR A 595 -8.80 -8.36 18.45
CA THR A 595 -8.12 -7.37 17.60
C THR A 595 -7.33 -6.36 18.41
N ILE A 596 -7.95 -5.81 19.45
CA ILE A 596 -7.36 -4.72 20.22
C ILE A 596 -6.24 -5.26 21.10
N ALA A 597 -6.45 -6.37 21.81
CA ALA A 597 -5.39 -6.95 22.63
C ALA A 597 -4.18 -7.40 21.78
N THR A 598 -4.43 -7.87 20.55
CA THR A 598 -3.38 -8.32 19.63
C THR A 598 -2.53 -7.15 19.10
N PHE A 599 -3.16 -6.02 18.74
CA PHE A 599 -2.46 -4.87 18.14
C PHE A 599 -2.01 -3.83 19.18
N LEU A 600 -2.72 -3.72 20.30
CA LEU A 600 -2.50 -2.75 21.38
C LEU A 600 -2.44 -3.51 22.72
N PRO A 601 -1.38 -4.27 23.00
CA PRO A 601 -1.27 -5.00 24.25
C PRO A 601 -1.14 -4.06 25.45
N ASP A 602 -1.66 -4.47 26.61
CA ASP A 602 -1.82 -3.62 27.80
C ASP A 602 -0.52 -3.02 28.35
N GLU A 603 0.61 -3.73 28.17
CA GLU A 603 1.95 -3.28 28.59
C GLU A 603 2.84 -2.87 27.40
N GLY A 604 2.28 -2.79 26.19
CA GLY A 604 3.05 -2.54 24.98
C GLY A 604 3.99 -3.69 24.59
N CYS A 605 3.93 -4.84 25.28
CA CYS A 605 4.58 -6.09 24.93
C CYS A 605 3.53 -7.16 24.66
N SER A 606 3.70 -7.93 23.60
CA SER A 606 2.81 -9.05 23.31
C SER A 606 3.19 -10.27 24.15
N PRO A 607 2.21 -11.09 24.57
CA PRO A 607 2.46 -12.28 25.38
C PRO A 607 3.36 -13.35 24.70
N CYS A 608 3.66 -13.21 23.41
CA CYS A 608 4.46 -14.20 22.66
C CYS A 608 5.98 -14.20 22.91
N SER A 609 6.54 -13.38 23.83
CA SER A 609 8.00 -13.32 24.06
C SER A 609 8.50 -13.97 25.35
N VAL A 610 7.68 -14.71 26.09
CA VAL A 610 8.16 -15.52 27.22
C VAL A 610 7.91 -16.99 26.92
N VAL A 611 8.84 -17.60 26.17
CA VAL A 611 9.06 -19.05 26.26
C VAL A 611 9.91 -19.28 27.49
N ASP A 612 9.30 -19.13 28.65
CA ASP A 612 9.63 -19.91 29.84
C ASP A 612 8.30 -20.55 30.23
N LYS A 613 8.08 -21.76 29.70
CA LYS A 613 6.97 -22.61 30.10
C LYS A 613 7.30 -23.14 31.47
N ASP A 614 6.81 -22.46 32.50
CA ASP A 614 6.40 -23.09 33.75
C ASP A 614 5.11 -22.40 34.21
N GLU A 615 4.01 -23.17 34.14
CA GLU A 615 2.76 -23.08 34.91
C GLU A 615 1.95 -21.76 34.77
N GLU A 616 0.65 -21.72 34.51
CA GLU A 616 -0.44 -22.53 35.05
C GLU A 616 -1.68 -22.30 34.16
N PHE A 617 -2.42 -23.37 33.86
CA PHE A 617 -3.61 -23.32 33.02
C PHE A 617 -4.73 -22.47 33.64
N GLY A 618 -5.51 -21.85 32.77
CA GLY A 618 -6.43 -20.77 33.11
C GLY A 618 -7.57 -21.14 34.05
N MET A 619 -7.95 -20.14 34.86
CA MET A 619 -9.30 -19.95 35.39
C MET A 619 -9.40 -18.55 36.05
N GLN A 620 -9.30 -17.45 35.28
CA GLN A 620 -9.60 -16.11 35.84
C GLN A 620 -10.42 -15.15 34.96
N ASN A 621 -10.76 -15.49 33.71
CA ASN A 621 -11.52 -14.56 32.83
C ASN A 621 -13.02 -14.85 32.75
N LEU A 622 -13.68 -14.92 33.92
CA LEU A 622 -15.14 -14.81 34.02
C LEU A 622 -15.51 -13.67 34.99
N ASN A 623 -15.09 -12.44 34.67
CA ASN A 623 -15.69 -11.25 35.27
C ASN A 623 -16.93 -10.87 34.45
N LEU A 624 -18.07 -11.41 34.88
CA LEU A 624 -19.41 -10.98 34.49
C LEU A 624 -19.83 -9.77 35.36
N ASP A 625 -19.15 -8.63 35.22
CA ASP A 625 -19.68 -7.37 35.73
C ASP A 625 -20.55 -6.71 34.66
N LYS A 626 -21.87 -6.82 34.89
CA LYS A 626 -22.96 -6.39 34.00
C LYS A 626 -23.32 -4.90 34.11
N ASP A 627 -22.45 -4.06 34.68
CA ASP A 627 -22.70 -2.61 34.83
C ASP A 627 -21.52 -1.70 34.39
N ASN A 628 -20.60 -2.20 33.58
CA ASN A 628 -19.45 -1.39 33.15
C ASN A 628 -19.82 -0.47 31.97
N GLU A 629 -19.77 0.84 32.21
CA GLU A 629 -19.65 1.82 31.14
C GLU A 629 -18.54 1.42 30.16
N PRO A 630 -18.70 1.70 28.86
CA PRO A 630 -17.64 1.42 27.89
C PRO A 630 -16.36 2.17 28.27
N HIS A 631 -15.32 1.42 28.63
CA HIS A 631 -14.01 1.95 29.00
C HIS A 631 -12.95 1.45 28.02
N ALA A 632 -12.04 2.35 27.62
CA ALA A 632 -10.86 1.98 26.84
C ALA A 632 -9.98 1.02 27.65
N ARG A 633 -9.35 0.07 26.95
CA ARG A 633 -8.41 -0.88 27.55
C ARG A 633 -7.09 -0.20 27.91
N ASN A 634 -6.28 -0.90 28.70
CA ASN A 634 -5.01 -0.35 29.18
C ASN A 634 -4.01 -0.14 28.03
N GLY A 635 -4.05 -0.96 26.98
CA GLY A 635 -3.11 -0.86 25.85
C GLY A 635 -3.13 0.48 25.11
N ILE A 636 -4.31 0.99 24.75
CA ILE A 636 -4.41 2.31 24.08
C ILE A 636 -4.00 3.44 25.02
N ARG A 637 -4.32 3.33 26.32
CA ARG A 637 -3.92 4.30 27.35
C ARG A 637 -2.40 4.33 27.52
N PHE A 638 -1.78 3.16 27.58
CA PHE A 638 -0.33 3.03 27.67
C PHE A 638 0.34 3.64 26.44
N LEU A 639 -0.11 3.26 25.25
CA LEU A 639 0.40 3.81 23.99
C LEU A 639 0.26 5.33 23.93
N ALA A 640 -0.91 5.88 24.24
CA ALA A 640 -1.12 7.32 24.25
C ALA A 640 -0.18 8.04 25.22
N GLY A 641 0.07 7.47 26.40
CA GLY A 641 1.09 7.98 27.32
C GLY A 641 2.50 8.00 26.71
N GLN A 642 2.88 6.97 25.94
CA GLN A 642 4.15 6.97 25.21
C GLN A 642 4.20 8.04 24.11
N LEU A 643 3.09 8.27 23.38
CA LEU A 643 2.98 9.33 22.38
C LEU A 643 3.23 10.70 23.00
N LEU A 644 2.61 11.00 24.15
CA LEU A 644 2.78 12.27 24.85
C LEU A 644 4.21 12.48 25.35
N ARG A 645 4.86 11.44 25.88
CA ARG A 645 6.28 11.50 26.29
C ARG A 645 7.22 11.77 25.10
N ILE A 646 6.95 11.17 23.94
CA ILE A 646 7.72 11.46 22.71
C ILE A 646 7.46 12.89 22.23
N SER A 647 6.22 13.36 22.31
CA SER A 647 5.88 14.75 21.99
C SER A 647 6.66 15.73 22.89
N GLU A 648 6.80 15.43 24.18
CA GLU A 648 7.59 16.23 25.11
C GLU A 648 9.09 16.23 24.76
N LEU A 649 9.65 15.08 24.37
CA LEU A 649 11.04 15.01 23.90
C LEU A 649 11.27 15.86 22.64
N VAL A 650 10.32 15.85 21.70
CA VAL A 650 10.37 16.69 20.50
C VAL A 650 10.21 18.17 20.87
N HIS A 651 9.27 18.51 21.75
CA HIS A 651 9.03 19.88 22.20
C HIS A 651 10.26 20.47 22.92
N SER A 652 10.84 19.74 23.88
CA SER A 652 12.02 20.17 24.63
C SER A 652 13.25 20.42 23.74
N ALA A 653 13.40 19.67 22.65
CA ALA A 653 14.45 19.93 21.65
C ALA A 653 14.23 21.25 20.90
N THR A 654 12.97 21.65 20.69
CA THR A 654 12.63 22.90 19.99
C THR A 654 12.62 24.14 20.88
N ALA A 655 12.31 24.00 22.18
CA ALA A 655 12.25 25.11 23.12
C ALA A 655 13.64 25.69 23.48
N ALA A 656 14.71 24.89 23.36
CA ALA A 656 16.08 25.29 23.71
C ALA A 656 16.68 26.42 22.84
N GLN A 657 16.01 26.81 21.74
CA GLN A 657 16.47 27.88 20.84
C GLN A 657 16.04 29.31 21.24
N GLY A 658 15.34 29.51 22.36
CA GLY A 658 15.10 30.88 22.87
C GLY A 658 14.21 31.73 21.97
N GLY A 659 13.20 31.13 21.35
CA GLY A 659 12.07 31.89 20.81
C GLY A 659 11.25 32.41 21.96
N VAL A 660 11.27 33.73 22.19
CA VAL A 660 10.26 34.42 23.00
C VAL A 660 8.90 33.93 22.51
N GLY A 661 8.11 33.34 23.41
CA GLY A 661 6.72 33.01 23.12
C GLY A 661 6.05 34.27 22.57
N ILE A 662 5.56 34.17 21.34
CA ILE A 662 4.64 35.17 20.79
C ILE A 662 3.24 34.75 21.19
#